data_AF-A0A844G5T6-F1
#
_entry.id   AF-A0A844G5T6-F1
#
_cell.length_a   1.000
_cell.length_b   1.000
_cell.length_c   1.000
_cell.angle_alpha   90.00
_cell.angle_beta   90.00
_cell.angle_gamma   90.00
#
_symmetry.space_group_name_H-M   'P 1'
#
loop_
_entity.id
_entity.type
_entity.pdbx_description
1 polymer ?
#
loop_
_entity_poly.entity_id
_entity_poly.type
_entity_poly.pdbx_seq_one_letter_code
_entity_poly.pdbx_strand_id
1 'polypeptide(L)'
;MITNTKDFMTLLGFQENDLVSWGASAPDWRFHRSIATAGELWQTNESAEADNYNMYYSISSFKGRGKATEDQVDKVFELVLDIDYGAHHKRAEFENRDHAWQYIKEHFPKPTIIVHTGGGFQLHYKLSTPLSGDANKRHFKMLVAAIARHYRVDFCFSLEHLFRLPFSRNIKSGAEIREVSILEVNPEISYTLEEIQDKFLPSDFSLEEPTSHAVEKSRIASIKKDTQSLFDRSAVAFQLLIRCLKFIPDVSDKVLETAIVNDPVLFDHYHQKRRLVRMDIQRARNKVMEESIECVLPVEKFHLSNPDLSLYDKVRNKFDQQFFNTRSPKIDITLSILDQCNKQEKQALLSLPCSSGKSTAALLFIAAHASANRRFWLVSEKIVDCKRNADALRKLNCNALAFHGRDGECCKVDEQVFRHQNKKRICSECPNPCGAELKYCADEYRLDLPSADVVCCTHAHYKHALANGQFSPNIHMVIIDESPELLENFSFQQKDLSILYKHLADYPPVLELEADMVAIEQLLSDHSCRRIKPLNYDFSEISRYLFMQFHRKAIAMEEFEFALEFCQFFGKNKNIFGIAKDQHYEFIAGTVKLETSVQTIILDGSAKLQSTKWKGFSIIECDQLKTAYPNTHIHCILDNPTKNKLSNKKVFQKIIDATDELLTQSDMNTILFANKNLSSEPILARAIDRLKQTIISKNGNIIPLPRGQHVGSNAGRTAQFSVIAMSLFRTVSAYALQTAICRDEEIDAGRIWGETVFNGKKVLIPKFCRDGSFADKMINQQYLKTLERDLYQAIMRGCIREHSDAEYHVIALVNIPQLVNLLKLDLPKCHIHFLENEVLNLYFQGYSEAEIAQKTGIAKRTVRDQILKVSEYCRLD
;
A
#
# COMPACT_ATOMS: atom_id res chain seq x y z
N MET A 1 -34.95 -3.38 -50.03
CA MET A 1 -34.80 -1.92 -49.79
C MET A 1 -34.64 -1.77 -48.29
N ILE A 2 -33.56 -1.14 -47.81
CA ILE A 2 -33.38 -0.91 -46.36
C ILE A 2 -34.11 0.39 -46.02
N THR A 3 -35.11 0.31 -45.15
CA THR A 3 -35.98 1.46 -44.83
C THR A 3 -35.94 1.87 -43.36
N ASN A 4 -35.39 1.03 -42.49
CA ASN A 4 -35.31 1.27 -41.05
C ASN A 4 -34.12 0.51 -40.42
N THR A 5 -33.91 0.70 -39.12
CA THR A 5 -32.81 0.09 -38.36
C THR A 5 -32.91 -1.44 -38.32
N LYS A 6 -34.13 -1.99 -38.29
CA LYS A 6 -34.37 -3.43 -38.33
C LYS A 6 -33.84 -4.05 -39.62
N ASP A 7 -34.15 -3.47 -40.77
CA ASP A 7 -33.68 -3.92 -42.08
C ASP A 7 -32.14 -3.89 -42.14
N PHE A 8 -31.53 -2.83 -41.60
CA PHE A 8 -30.08 -2.64 -41.57
C PHE A 8 -29.37 -3.72 -40.74
N MET A 9 -29.79 -3.94 -39.49
CA MET A 9 -29.15 -4.93 -38.62
C MET A 9 -29.42 -6.36 -39.07
N THR A 10 -30.63 -6.63 -39.59
CA THR A 10 -30.98 -7.94 -40.16
C THR A 10 -30.10 -8.25 -41.37
N LEU A 11 -29.84 -7.25 -42.24
CA LEU A 11 -28.94 -7.44 -43.38
C LEU A 11 -27.53 -7.84 -42.93
N LEU A 12 -27.01 -7.22 -41.86
CA LEU A 12 -25.70 -7.53 -41.29
C LEU A 12 -25.64 -8.88 -40.56
N GLY A 13 -26.79 -9.50 -40.29
CA GLY A 13 -26.90 -10.84 -39.73
C GLY A 13 -27.31 -10.90 -38.27
N PHE A 14 -27.59 -9.76 -37.62
CA PHE A 14 -28.12 -9.73 -36.26
C PHE A 14 -29.53 -10.33 -36.22
N GLN A 15 -29.79 -11.09 -35.17
CA GLN A 15 -31.12 -11.58 -34.81
C GLN A 15 -31.75 -10.66 -33.75
N GLU A 16 -33.07 -10.65 -33.68
CA GLU A 16 -33.82 -9.77 -32.77
C GLU A 16 -33.39 -9.90 -31.30
N ASN A 17 -33.04 -11.12 -30.87
CA ASN A 17 -32.63 -11.42 -29.50
C ASN A 17 -31.12 -11.28 -29.24
N ASP A 18 -30.31 -10.96 -30.24
CA ASP A 18 -28.88 -10.73 -30.03
C ASP A 18 -28.68 -9.52 -29.11
N LEU A 19 -27.86 -9.68 -28.08
CA LEU A 19 -27.55 -8.60 -27.14
C LEU A 19 -26.47 -7.70 -27.72
N VAL A 20 -26.81 -6.45 -28.03
CA VAL A 20 -25.93 -5.47 -28.68
C VAL A 20 -25.64 -4.33 -27.72
N SER A 21 -24.39 -3.87 -27.66
CA SER A 21 -24.06 -2.65 -26.93
C SER A 21 -24.50 -1.45 -27.75
N TRP A 22 -25.21 -0.53 -27.11
CA TRP A 22 -25.62 0.72 -27.72
C TRP A 22 -25.21 1.91 -26.86
N GLY A 23 -25.18 3.09 -27.48
CA GLY A 23 -24.91 4.33 -26.77
C GLY A 23 -25.76 5.48 -27.27
N ALA A 24 -26.00 6.44 -26.38
CA ALA A 24 -26.68 7.70 -26.67
C ALA A 24 -25.92 8.90 -26.11
N SER A 25 -25.95 10.03 -26.82
CA SER A 25 -25.45 11.31 -26.31
C SER A 25 -26.18 12.52 -26.89
N ALA A 26 -26.22 13.60 -26.13
CA ALA A 26 -26.72 14.90 -26.55
C ALA A 26 -25.77 16.02 -26.05
N PRO A 27 -25.80 17.23 -26.62
CA PRO A 27 -24.91 18.33 -26.23
C PRO A 27 -24.83 18.60 -24.72
N ASP A 28 -25.94 18.46 -24.00
CA ASP A 28 -26.05 18.73 -22.55
C ASP A 28 -26.11 17.47 -21.68
N TRP A 29 -25.89 16.28 -22.27
CA TRP A 29 -26.04 15.01 -21.57
C TRP A 29 -24.77 14.15 -21.67
N ARG A 30 -24.37 13.55 -20.54
CA ARG A 30 -23.24 12.61 -20.51
C ARG A 30 -23.56 11.39 -21.37
N PHE A 31 -22.55 10.91 -22.09
CA PHE A 31 -22.65 9.70 -22.91
C PHE A 31 -23.17 8.52 -22.06
N HIS A 32 -24.30 7.95 -22.47
CA HIS A 32 -24.88 6.76 -21.88
C HIS A 32 -24.52 5.54 -22.72
N ARG A 33 -24.17 4.44 -22.07
CA ARG A 33 -23.85 3.17 -22.70
C ARG A 33 -24.54 2.03 -21.97
N SER A 34 -25.21 1.16 -22.72
CA SER A 34 -25.91 -0.02 -22.17
C SER A 34 -25.86 -1.20 -23.15
N ILE A 35 -26.44 -2.33 -22.75
CA ILE A 35 -26.67 -3.51 -23.59
C ILE A 35 -28.18 -3.75 -23.65
N ALA A 36 -28.70 -3.88 -24.86
CA ALA A 36 -30.09 -4.20 -25.15
C ALA A 36 -30.14 -5.30 -26.22
N THR A 37 -31.28 -5.95 -26.39
CA THR A 37 -31.52 -6.79 -27.57
C THR A 37 -31.54 -5.91 -28.83
N ALA A 38 -31.18 -6.48 -29.98
CA ALA A 38 -31.27 -5.78 -31.25
C ALA A 38 -32.71 -5.26 -31.49
N GLY A 39 -33.73 -6.05 -31.16
CA GLY A 39 -35.14 -5.62 -31.23
C GLY A 39 -35.45 -4.39 -30.39
N GLU A 40 -35.02 -4.36 -29.12
CA GLU A 40 -35.16 -3.18 -28.23
C GLU A 40 -34.45 -1.95 -28.83
N LEU A 41 -33.27 -2.13 -29.44
CA LEU A 41 -32.52 -1.04 -30.06
C LEU A 41 -33.23 -0.46 -31.29
N TRP A 42 -33.81 -1.31 -32.14
CA TRP A 42 -34.56 -0.86 -33.33
C TRP A 42 -35.77 -0.02 -32.93
N GLN A 43 -36.54 -0.48 -31.96
CA GLN A 43 -37.69 0.25 -31.41
C GLN A 43 -37.27 1.58 -30.77
N THR A 44 -36.13 1.59 -30.07
CA THR A 44 -35.59 2.81 -29.46
C THR A 44 -35.25 3.84 -30.53
N ASN A 45 -34.56 3.43 -31.61
CA ASN A 45 -34.16 4.36 -32.68
C ASN A 45 -35.36 4.88 -33.51
N GLU A 46 -36.46 4.14 -33.56
CA GLU A 46 -37.71 4.55 -34.22
C GLU A 46 -38.61 5.42 -33.33
N SER A 47 -38.24 5.64 -32.06
CA SER A 47 -39.01 6.47 -31.14
C SER A 47 -38.85 7.96 -31.43
N ALA A 48 -39.88 8.76 -31.12
CA ALA A 48 -39.80 10.22 -31.24
C ALA A 48 -38.70 10.85 -30.35
N GLU A 49 -38.27 10.14 -29.30
CA GLU A 49 -37.20 10.61 -28.42
C GLU A 49 -35.82 10.48 -29.06
N ALA A 50 -35.61 9.51 -29.96
CA ALA A 50 -34.32 9.26 -30.62
C ALA A 50 -33.82 10.45 -31.44
N ASP A 51 -34.74 11.29 -31.95
CA ASP A 51 -34.43 12.52 -32.68
C ASP A 51 -33.64 13.56 -31.86
N ASN A 52 -33.63 13.42 -30.53
CA ASN A 52 -32.90 14.30 -29.63
C ASN A 52 -31.49 13.76 -29.28
N TYR A 53 -31.12 12.58 -29.78
CA TYR A 53 -29.89 11.90 -29.39
C TYR A 53 -29.04 11.44 -30.58
N ASN A 54 -27.73 11.47 -30.37
CA ASN A 54 -26.77 10.74 -31.17
C ASN A 54 -26.81 9.26 -30.80
N MET A 55 -27.23 8.39 -31.73
CA MET A 55 -27.34 6.95 -31.47
C MET A 55 -26.15 6.16 -32.03
N TYR A 56 -25.75 5.12 -31.29
CA TYR A 56 -24.63 4.26 -31.63
C TYR A 56 -24.92 2.79 -31.33
N TYR A 57 -24.25 1.88 -32.05
CA TYR A 57 -24.32 0.43 -31.83
C TYR A 57 -22.95 -0.24 -32.01
N SER A 58 -22.78 -1.43 -31.45
CA SER A 58 -21.59 -2.25 -31.65
C SER A 58 -21.76 -3.27 -32.77
N ILE A 59 -20.67 -3.55 -33.49
CA ILE A 59 -20.57 -4.60 -34.53
C ILE A 59 -20.66 -6.04 -34.00
N SER A 60 -20.83 -6.18 -32.68
CA SER A 60 -20.75 -7.43 -31.94
C SER A 60 -21.99 -7.66 -31.08
N SER A 61 -22.28 -8.94 -30.81
CA SER A 61 -23.20 -9.36 -29.74
C SER A 61 -22.46 -9.74 -28.46
N PHE A 62 -23.17 -9.78 -27.32
CA PHE A 62 -22.63 -10.02 -25.99
C PHE A 62 -23.30 -11.21 -25.30
N LYS A 63 -22.57 -11.84 -24.37
CA LYS A 63 -23.02 -13.00 -23.59
C LYS A 63 -24.09 -12.65 -22.54
N GLY A 64 -24.19 -11.39 -22.12
CA GLY A 64 -25.14 -10.96 -21.09
C GLY A 64 -25.31 -9.44 -21.03
N ARG A 65 -26.29 -8.97 -20.25
CA ARG A 65 -26.63 -7.54 -20.06
C ARG A 65 -25.71 -6.80 -19.06
N GLY A 66 -24.50 -7.31 -18.85
CA GLY A 66 -23.51 -6.75 -17.93
C GLY A 66 -22.81 -5.51 -18.50
N LYS A 67 -21.57 -5.26 -18.06
CA LYS A 67 -20.73 -4.23 -18.70
C LYS A 67 -20.34 -4.69 -20.10
N ALA A 68 -20.42 -3.76 -21.07
CA ALA A 68 -19.99 -4.00 -22.45
C ALA A 68 -18.46 -3.94 -22.54
N THR A 69 -17.80 -5.02 -22.12
CA THR A 69 -16.36 -5.23 -22.18
C THR A 69 -16.02 -6.30 -23.21
N GLU A 70 -14.80 -6.27 -23.72
CA GLU A 70 -14.36 -7.13 -24.82
C GLU A 70 -14.47 -8.64 -24.51
N ASP A 71 -14.24 -9.05 -23.26
CA ASP A 71 -14.36 -10.43 -22.76
C ASP A 71 -15.81 -10.98 -22.78
N GLN A 72 -16.78 -10.07 -22.79
CA GLN A 72 -18.20 -10.38 -22.85
C GLN A 72 -18.73 -10.49 -24.28
N VAL A 73 -17.92 -10.17 -25.30
CA VAL A 73 -18.33 -10.33 -26.70
C VAL A 73 -18.57 -11.81 -27.01
N ASP A 74 -19.73 -12.13 -27.55
CA ASP A 74 -20.10 -13.45 -28.03
C ASP A 74 -19.69 -13.62 -29.50
N LYS A 75 -20.29 -12.84 -30.40
CA LYS A 75 -20.06 -12.89 -31.85
C LYS A 75 -19.72 -11.52 -32.43
N VAL A 76 -18.98 -11.50 -33.53
CA VAL A 76 -18.69 -10.30 -34.35
C VAL A 76 -19.31 -10.50 -35.73
N PHE A 77 -20.10 -9.54 -36.21
CA PHE A 77 -20.91 -9.70 -37.44
C PHE A 77 -20.31 -9.00 -38.66
N GLU A 78 -19.51 -7.97 -38.45
CA GLU A 78 -19.02 -7.10 -39.53
C GLU A 78 -17.66 -6.49 -39.19
N LEU A 79 -16.96 -6.01 -40.21
CA LEU A 79 -15.85 -5.07 -40.10
C LEU A 79 -16.37 -3.69 -40.53
N VAL A 80 -16.03 -2.65 -39.77
CA VAL A 80 -16.39 -1.26 -40.10
C VAL A 80 -15.13 -0.40 -40.18
N LEU A 81 -14.99 0.35 -41.26
CA LEU A 81 -13.97 1.41 -41.40
C LEU A 81 -14.63 2.77 -41.31
N ASP A 82 -14.14 3.63 -40.42
CA ASP A 82 -14.64 4.99 -40.22
C ASP A 82 -13.70 5.99 -40.90
N ILE A 83 -14.27 6.81 -41.80
CA ILE A 83 -13.53 7.72 -42.68
C ILE A 83 -14.03 9.14 -42.46
N ASP A 84 -13.23 9.93 -41.78
CA ASP A 84 -13.49 11.34 -41.51
C ASP A 84 -12.98 12.26 -42.63
N TYR A 85 -13.71 13.35 -42.93
CA TYR A 85 -13.27 14.39 -43.86
C TYR A 85 -13.52 15.81 -43.33
N GLY A 86 -12.73 16.77 -43.82
CA GLY A 86 -12.88 18.20 -43.57
C GLY A 86 -12.29 18.72 -42.25
N ALA A 87 -12.10 20.04 -42.19
CA ALA A 87 -11.39 20.74 -41.11
C ALA A 87 -12.02 20.64 -39.71
N HIS A 88 -13.25 20.13 -39.61
CA HIS A 88 -13.95 19.90 -38.34
C HIS A 88 -13.48 18.61 -37.63
N HIS A 89 -12.60 17.83 -38.28
CA HIS A 89 -11.90 16.68 -37.73
C HIS A 89 -10.40 16.99 -37.64
N LYS A 90 -9.82 16.92 -36.43
CA LYS A 90 -8.43 17.35 -36.15
C LYS A 90 -7.33 16.59 -36.92
N ARG A 91 -7.69 15.52 -37.65
CA ARG A 91 -6.80 14.64 -38.41
C ARG A 91 -7.42 14.13 -39.71
N ALA A 92 -8.45 14.79 -40.24
CA ALA A 92 -9.04 14.34 -41.51
C ALA A 92 -7.96 14.31 -42.61
N GLU A 93 -7.76 13.14 -43.20
CA GLU A 93 -6.85 12.97 -44.34
C GLU A 93 -7.49 13.48 -45.63
N PHE A 94 -8.82 13.55 -45.67
CA PHE A 94 -9.60 14.00 -46.80
C PHE A 94 -10.13 15.42 -46.58
N GLU A 95 -9.95 16.28 -47.57
CA GLU A 95 -10.33 17.70 -47.51
C GLU A 95 -11.84 17.91 -47.44
N ASN A 96 -12.61 17.12 -48.19
CA ASN A 96 -14.05 17.27 -48.33
C ASN A 96 -14.73 15.93 -48.68
N ARG A 97 -16.06 15.95 -48.72
CA ARG A 97 -16.90 14.78 -48.96
C ARG A 97 -16.58 14.08 -50.28
N ASP A 98 -16.42 14.85 -51.37
CA ASP A 98 -16.25 14.29 -52.71
C ASP A 98 -14.88 13.64 -52.87
N HIS A 99 -13.84 14.24 -52.28
CA HIS A 99 -12.50 13.65 -52.22
C HIS A 99 -12.52 12.31 -51.46
N ALA A 100 -13.13 12.27 -50.27
CA ALA A 100 -13.28 11.02 -49.52
C ALA A 100 -14.11 9.97 -50.29
N TRP A 101 -15.21 10.38 -50.94
CA TRP A 101 -16.06 9.49 -51.72
C TRP A 101 -15.33 8.88 -52.92
N GLN A 102 -14.58 9.68 -53.67
CA GLN A 102 -13.78 9.20 -54.79
C GLN A 102 -12.70 8.22 -54.32
N TYR A 103 -12.02 8.55 -53.23
CA TYR A 103 -11.01 7.65 -52.64
C TYR A 103 -11.62 6.30 -52.22
N ILE A 104 -12.79 6.33 -51.58
CA ILE A 104 -13.56 5.12 -51.21
C ILE A 104 -13.79 4.23 -52.43
N LYS A 105 -14.22 4.82 -53.55
CA LYS A 105 -14.54 4.09 -54.78
C LYS A 105 -13.32 3.50 -55.48
N GLU A 106 -12.17 4.17 -55.39
CA GLU A 106 -10.95 3.77 -56.09
C GLU A 106 -10.11 2.75 -55.32
N HIS A 107 -10.06 2.84 -53.99
CA HIS A 107 -9.04 2.16 -53.18
C HIS A 107 -9.56 1.03 -52.30
N PHE A 108 -10.86 1.02 -51.98
CA PHE A 108 -11.43 0.02 -51.08
C PHE A 108 -12.20 -1.06 -51.84
N PRO A 109 -12.13 -2.31 -51.38
CA PRO A 109 -13.07 -3.33 -51.80
C PRO A 109 -14.52 -2.87 -51.54
N LYS A 110 -15.43 -3.29 -52.42
CA LYS A 110 -16.82 -2.84 -52.44
C LYS A 110 -17.55 -3.16 -51.12
N PRO A 111 -17.96 -2.17 -50.30
CA PRO A 111 -18.61 -2.44 -49.02
C PRO A 111 -19.99 -3.08 -49.18
N THR A 112 -20.44 -3.83 -48.16
CA THR A 112 -21.83 -4.31 -48.07
C THR A 112 -22.78 -3.13 -47.89
N ILE A 113 -22.43 -2.17 -47.04
CA ILE A 113 -23.22 -0.95 -46.81
C ILE A 113 -22.27 0.23 -46.69
N ILE A 114 -22.64 1.37 -47.29
CA ILE A 114 -21.97 2.65 -47.06
C ILE A 114 -22.92 3.60 -46.37
N VAL A 115 -22.53 4.06 -45.19
CA VAL A 115 -23.31 4.99 -44.36
C VAL A 115 -22.60 6.35 -44.36
N HIS A 116 -23.36 7.42 -44.57
CA HIS A 116 -22.91 8.78 -44.31
C HIS A 116 -23.34 9.19 -42.91
N THR A 117 -22.38 9.58 -42.07
CA THR A 117 -22.64 9.89 -40.66
C THR A 117 -22.93 11.38 -40.42
N GLY A 118 -23.06 12.17 -41.49
CA GLY A 118 -23.09 13.63 -41.41
C GLY A 118 -21.70 14.27 -41.25
N GLY A 119 -20.66 13.55 -40.85
CA GLY A 119 -19.28 14.08 -40.72
C GLY A 119 -18.20 13.23 -41.40
N GLY A 120 -18.57 12.05 -41.89
CA GLY A 120 -17.67 11.06 -42.47
C GLY A 120 -18.47 9.92 -43.11
N PHE A 121 -17.77 8.85 -43.46
CA PHE A 121 -18.34 7.62 -44.01
C PHE A 121 -18.02 6.43 -43.12
N GLN A 122 -19.01 5.57 -42.89
CA GLN A 122 -18.81 4.23 -42.32
C GLN A 122 -18.99 3.19 -43.41
N LEU A 123 -17.92 2.43 -43.66
CA LEU A 123 -17.90 1.34 -44.65
C LEU A 123 -18.11 0.03 -43.91
N HIS A 124 -19.26 -0.61 -44.12
CA HIS A 124 -19.62 -1.86 -43.46
C HIS A 124 -19.33 -3.04 -44.37
N TYR A 125 -18.58 -4.00 -43.87
CA TYR A 125 -18.21 -5.25 -44.53
C TYR A 125 -18.80 -6.41 -43.72
N LYS A 126 -19.95 -6.93 -44.18
CA LYS A 126 -20.62 -8.05 -43.52
C LYS A 126 -19.74 -9.30 -43.60
N LEU A 127 -19.59 -9.98 -42.47
CA LEU A 127 -18.93 -11.28 -42.44
C LEU A 127 -19.90 -12.36 -42.91
N SER A 128 -19.44 -13.24 -43.81
CA SER A 128 -20.25 -14.34 -44.35
C SER A 128 -20.69 -15.30 -43.25
N THR A 129 -19.87 -15.47 -42.21
CA THR A 129 -20.20 -16.16 -40.97
C THR A 129 -19.78 -15.29 -39.77
N PRO A 130 -20.67 -15.04 -38.79
CA PRO A 130 -20.29 -14.31 -37.58
C PRO A 130 -19.14 -15.00 -36.84
N LEU A 131 -18.15 -14.22 -36.42
CA LEU A 131 -16.96 -14.77 -35.77
C LEU A 131 -17.23 -15.08 -34.31
N SER A 132 -16.97 -16.32 -33.94
CA SER A 132 -16.96 -16.80 -32.55
C SER A 132 -15.60 -17.39 -32.18
N GLY A 133 -15.29 -17.41 -30.89
CA GLY A 133 -14.04 -17.96 -30.34
C GLY A 133 -12.86 -16.98 -30.34
N ASP A 134 -11.96 -17.13 -29.38
CA ASP A 134 -10.91 -16.15 -29.09
C ASP A 134 -9.86 -16.04 -30.20
N ALA A 135 -9.53 -17.15 -30.87
CA ALA A 135 -8.56 -17.16 -31.97
C ALA A 135 -9.03 -16.32 -33.16
N ASN A 136 -10.29 -16.48 -33.58
CA ASN A 136 -10.88 -15.73 -34.69
C ASN A 136 -11.02 -14.24 -34.34
N LYS A 137 -11.42 -13.93 -33.10
CA LYS A 137 -11.50 -12.56 -32.59
C LYS A 137 -10.13 -11.88 -32.55
N ARG A 138 -9.08 -12.59 -32.13
CA ARG A 138 -7.69 -12.09 -32.16
C ARG A 138 -7.25 -11.81 -33.59
N HIS A 139 -7.51 -12.73 -34.52
CA HIS A 139 -7.19 -12.56 -35.93
C HIS A 139 -7.89 -11.33 -36.53
N PHE A 140 -9.20 -11.17 -36.29
CA PHE A 140 -9.97 -10.00 -36.71
C PHE A 140 -9.33 -8.68 -36.25
N LYS A 141 -8.95 -8.58 -34.97
CA LYS A 141 -8.31 -7.36 -34.43
C LYS A 141 -6.98 -7.05 -35.11
N MET A 142 -6.17 -8.08 -35.37
CA MET A 142 -4.90 -7.92 -36.09
C MET A 142 -5.13 -7.37 -37.49
N LEU A 143 -6.12 -7.93 -38.18
CA LEU A 143 -6.49 -7.55 -39.54
C LEU A 143 -7.02 -6.11 -39.61
N VAL A 144 -8.01 -5.75 -38.79
CA VAL A 144 -8.55 -4.37 -38.76
C VAL A 144 -7.46 -3.35 -38.44
N ALA A 145 -6.57 -3.66 -37.49
CA ALA A 145 -5.48 -2.77 -37.13
C ALA A 145 -4.42 -2.61 -38.24
N ALA A 146 -4.23 -3.64 -39.08
CA ALA A 146 -3.34 -3.58 -40.24
C ALA A 146 -3.98 -2.76 -41.37
N ILE A 147 -5.27 -2.99 -41.66
CA ILE A 147 -6.04 -2.26 -42.67
C ILE A 147 -6.12 -0.78 -42.32
N ALA A 148 -6.47 -0.43 -41.07
CA ALA A 148 -6.52 0.96 -40.63
C ALA A 148 -5.18 1.69 -40.79
N ARG A 149 -4.05 0.98 -40.57
CA ARG A 149 -2.71 1.53 -40.84
C ARG A 149 -2.41 1.69 -42.31
N HIS A 150 -2.75 0.69 -43.12
CA HIS A 150 -2.44 0.67 -44.55
C HIS A 150 -3.17 1.81 -45.27
N TYR A 151 -4.46 1.97 -44.97
CA TYR A 151 -5.32 3.00 -45.57
C TYR A 151 -5.40 4.29 -44.77
N ARG A 152 -4.68 4.37 -43.63
CA ARG A 152 -4.61 5.55 -42.74
C ARG A 152 -5.97 6.07 -42.25
N VAL A 153 -6.94 5.19 -42.15
CA VAL A 153 -8.27 5.48 -41.59
C VAL A 153 -8.29 5.33 -40.07
N ASP A 154 -9.40 5.72 -39.43
CA ASP A 154 -9.50 5.74 -37.97
C ASP A 154 -9.35 4.35 -37.32
N PHE A 155 -8.68 4.30 -36.17
CA PHE A 155 -8.35 3.06 -35.47
C PHE A 155 -9.51 2.57 -34.60
N CYS A 156 -10.46 1.85 -35.20
CA CYS A 156 -11.65 1.31 -34.53
C CYS A 156 -11.65 -0.22 -34.46
N PHE A 157 -10.60 -0.83 -33.90
CA PHE A 157 -10.39 -2.30 -33.91
C PHE A 157 -10.88 -3.05 -32.64
N SER A 158 -11.41 -2.37 -31.63
CA SER A 158 -11.94 -3.04 -30.44
C SER A 158 -13.30 -3.68 -30.75
N LEU A 159 -13.55 -4.89 -30.24
CA LEU A 159 -14.75 -5.67 -30.61
C LEU A 159 -16.04 -5.02 -30.09
N GLU A 160 -15.93 -4.27 -29.00
CA GLU A 160 -17.00 -3.51 -28.37
C GLU A 160 -17.07 -2.05 -28.85
N HIS A 161 -16.36 -1.67 -29.91
CA HIS A 161 -16.42 -0.32 -30.44
C HIS A 161 -17.84 0.06 -30.88
N LEU A 162 -18.20 1.34 -30.72
CA LEU A 162 -19.53 1.86 -31.04
C LEU A 162 -19.48 2.74 -32.30
N PHE A 163 -20.24 2.37 -33.32
CA PHE A 163 -20.40 3.09 -34.58
C PHE A 163 -21.75 3.79 -34.65
N ARG A 164 -21.93 4.68 -35.62
CA ARG A 164 -23.15 5.48 -35.73
C ARG A 164 -24.27 4.61 -36.26
N LEU A 165 -25.44 4.68 -35.63
CA LEU A 165 -26.59 3.91 -36.07
C LEU A 165 -27.27 4.63 -37.25
N PRO A 166 -27.49 3.97 -38.42
CA PRO A 166 -28.26 4.57 -39.50
C PRO A 166 -29.70 4.91 -39.09
N PHE A 167 -30.29 5.87 -39.79
CA PHE A 167 -31.62 6.43 -39.49
C PHE A 167 -31.67 7.16 -38.13
N SER A 168 -30.52 7.63 -37.64
CA SER A 168 -30.42 8.49 -36.46
C SER A 168 -29.88 9.87 -36.82
N ARG A 169 -29.73 10.76 -35.84
CA ARG A 169 -29.19 12.10 -36.03
C ARG A 169 -27.77 12.25 -35.51
N ASN A 170 -26.99 13.08 -36.20
CA ASN A 170 -25.69 13.59 -35.74
C ASN A 170 -25.88 15.02 -35.23
N ILE A 171 -25.89 15.15 -33.91
CA ILE A 171 -26.14 16.39 -33.17
C ILE A 171 -24.82 16.83 -32.55
N LYS A 172 -24.23 17.91 -33.08
CA LYS A 172 -23.03 18.56 -32.52
C LYS A 172 -23.38 19.97 -32.06
N SER A 173 -22.91 20.36 -30.87
CA SER A 173 -23.15 21.70 -30.33
C SER A 173 -22.63 22.77 -31.29
N GLY A 174 -23.49 23.73 -31.65
CA GLY A 174 -23.16 24.82 -32.57
C GLY A 174 -23.06 24.43 -34.06
N ALA A 175 -23.51 23.23 -34.46
CA ALA A 175 -23.57 22.81 -35.86
C ALA A 175 -25.00 22.43 -36.27
N GLU A 176 -25.29 22.49 -37.56
CA GLU A 176 -26.54 21.96 -38.12
C GLU A 176 -26.66 20.46 -37.81
N ILE A 177 -27.87 20.03 -37.43
CA ILE A 177 -28.19 18.62 -37.21
C ILE A 177 -28.16 17.91 -38.57
N ARG A 178 -27.43 16.81 -38.67
CA ARG A 178 -27.26 16.05 -39.91
C ARG A 178 -27.84 14.65 -39.75
N GLU A 179 -28.49 14.14 -40.78
CA GLU A 179 -29.01 12.77 -40.77
C GLU A 179 -27.89 11.76 -41.01
N VAL A 180 -28.00 10.60 -40.34
CA VAL A 180 -27.16 9.44 -40.63
C VAL A 180 -27.89 8.59 -41.68
N SER A 181 -27.44 8.69 -42.93
CA SER A 181 -28.14 8.11 -44.08
C SER A 181 -27.33 7.00 -44.74
N ILE A 182 -28.00 5.96 -45.22
CA ILE A 182 -27.39 4.93 -46.06
C ILE A 182 -27.28 5.45 -47.49
N LEU A 183 -26.07 5.40 -48.07
CA LEU A 183 -25.80 5.84 -49.44
C LEU A 183 -25.83 4.69 -50.45
N GLU A 184 -25.31 3.53 -50.06
CA GLU A 184 -25.23 2.36 -50.92
C GLU A 184 -25.46 1.07 -50.12
N VAL A 185 -26.14 0.11 -50.74
CA VAL A 185 -26.39 -1.22 -50.18
C VAL A 185 -26.11 -2.25 -51.27
N ASN A 186 -25.26 -3.21 -50.95
CA ASN A 186 -24.92 -4.36 -51.78
C ASN A 186 -25.22 -5.64 -51.00
N PRO A 187 -26.50 -6.06 -50.92
CA PRO A 187 -26.94 -7.10 -49.99
C PRO A 187 -26.35 -8.49 -50.29
N GLU A 188 -25.94 -8.73 -51.53
CA GLU A 188 -25.28 -9.94 -52.00
C GLU A 188 -23.80 -10.04 -51.57
N ILE A 189 -23.22 -8.96 -51.05
CA ILE A 189 -21.80 -8.90 -50.71
C ILE A 189 -21.60 -9.23 -49.23
N SER A 190 -20.83 -10.30 -48.98
CA SER A 190 -20.29 -10.66 -47.67
C SER A 190 -18.88 -11.21 -47.85
N TYR A 191 -18.08 -11.18 -46.79
CA TYR A 191 -16.67 -11.57 -46.84
C TYR A 191 -16.31 -12.60 -45.77
N THR A 192 -15.38 -13.50 -46.06
CA THR A 192 -14.61 -14.18 -45.01
C THR A 192 -13.46 -13.29 -44.52
N LEU A 193 -12.82 -13.64 -43.39
CA LEU A 193 -11.64 -12.92 -42.92
C LEU A 193 -10.48 -12.98 -43.92
N GLU A 194 -10.30 -14.14 -44.56
CA GLU A 194 -9.28 -14.36 -45.57
C GLU A 194 -9.53 -13.48 -46.79
N GLU A 195 -10.78 -13.37 -47.26
CA GLU A 195 -11.12 -12.48 -48.38
C GLU A 195 -10.92 -11.00 -48.03
N ILE A 196 -11.16 -10.60 -46.79
CA ILE A 196 -10.83 -9.24 -46.32
C ILE A 196 -9.32 -9.05 -46.35
N GLN A 197 -8.53 -10.00 -45.85
CA GLN A 197 -7.07 -9.89 -45.88
C GLN A 197 -6.53 -9.77 -47.31
N ASP A 198 -6.93 -10.69 -48.19
CA ASP A 198 -6.42 -10.76 -49.58
C ASP A 198 -6.81 -9.56 -50.42
N LYS A 199 -7.98 -8.95 -50.15
CA LYS A 199 -8.46 -7.80 -50.92
C LYS A 199 -7.98 -6.44 -50.39
N PHE A 200 -7.63 -6.35 -49.11
CA PHE A 200 -7.19 -5.09 -48.50
C PHE A 200 -5.68 -4.99 -48.33
N LEU A 201 -4.95 -6.11 -48.29
CA LEU A 201 -3.52 -6.13 -48.00
C LEU A 201 -2.76 -6.86 -49.12
N PRO A 202 -1.49 -6.49 -49.38
CA PRO A 202 -0.64 -7.20 -50.32
C PRO A 202 -0.49 -8.70 -49.98
N SER A 203 -0.32 -9.55 -51.00
CA SER A 203 -0.21 -11.01 -50.84
C SER A 203 0.99 -11.47 -49.99
N ASP A 204 2.00 -10.63 -49.81
CA ASP A 204 3.19 -10.85 -48.99
C ASP A 204 3.09 -10.21 -47.59
N PHE A 205 1.94 -9.64 -47.23
CA PHE A 205 1.74 -8.94 -45.97
C PHE A 205 1.59 -9.91 -44.79
N SER A 206 2.57 -9.92 -43.89
CA SER A 206 2.50 -10.67 -42.63
C SER A 206 1.73 -9.89 -41.57
N LEU A 207 0.69 -10.51 -41.00
CA LEU A 207 -0.03 -9.94 -39.85
C LEU A 207 0.85 -10.06 -38.59
N GLU A 208 1.51 -8.97 -38.23
CA GLU A 208 2.18 -8.85 -36.94
C GLU A 208 1.19 -8.41 -35.84
N GLU A 209 1.31 -9.01 -34.66
CA GLU A 209 0.52 -8.58 -33.51
C GLU A 209 0.78 -7.10 -33.20
N PRO A 210 -0.28 -6.31 -32.92
CA PRO A 210 -0.10 -4.97 -32.38
C PRO A 210 0.77 -5.08 -31.13
N THR A 211 1.97 -4.53 -31.19
CA THR A 211 2.86 -4.53 -30.02
C THR A 211 2.12 -3.90 -28.84
N SER A 212 2.37 -4.38 -27.61
CA SER A 212 1.83 -3.79 -26.38
C SER A 212 1.98 -2.27 -26.36
N HIS A 213 3.11 -1.79 -26.89
CA HIS A 213 3.45 -0.38 -27.04
C HIS A 213 2.48 0.42 -27.95
N ALA A 214 1.91 -0.18 -28.99
CA ALA A 214 0.94 0.49 -29.86
C ALA A 214 -0.42 0.65 -29.16
N VAL A 215 -0.85 -0.37 -28.41
CA VAL A 215 -2.08 -0.35 -27.60
C VAL A 215 -1.97 0.67 -26.47
N GLU A 216 -0.83 0.69 -25.76
CA GLU A 216 -0.53 1.68 -24.71
C GLU A 216 -0.61 3.12 -25.25
N LYS A 217 0.01 3.39 -26.41
CA LYS A 217 0.03 4.73 -27.02
C LYS A 217 -1.39 5.24 -27.34
N SER A 218 -2.27 4.36 -27.82
CA SER A 218 -3.67 4.69 -28.09
C SER A 218 -4.44 5.00 -26.80
N ARG A 219 -4.31 4.17 -25.76
CA ARG A 219 -4.92 4.43 -24.45
C ARG A 219 -4.45 5.74 -23.84
N ILE A 220 -3.16 6.04 -23.90
CA ILE A 220 -2.60 7.31 -23.41
C ILE A 220 -3.18 8.51 -24.16
N ALA A 221 -3.34 8.41 -25.49
CA ALA A 221 -3.95 9.49 -26.27
C ALA A 221 -5.40 9.76 -25.85
N SER A 222 -6.17 8.71 -25.52
CA SER A 222 -7.52 8.83 -24.96
C SER A 222 -7.52 9.51 -23.59
N ILE A 223 -6.71 9.01 -22.64
CA ILE A 223 -6.57 9.59 -21.29
C ILE A 223 -6.15 11.06 -21.35
N LYS A 224 -5.28 11.40 -22.28
CA LYS A 224 -4.81 12.77 -22.51
C LYS A 224 -5.94 13.70 -22.93
N LYS A 225 -6.77 13.28 -23.89
CA LYS A 225 -7.93 14.05 -24.36
C LYS A 225 -8.90 14.33 -23.21
N ASP A 226 -9.18 13.33 -22.37
CA ASP A 226 -10.05 13.49 -21.20
C ASP A 226 -9.43 14.43 -20.15
N THR A 227 -8.14 14.32 -19.88
CA THR A 227 -7.48 15.09 -18.81
C THR A 227 -7.36 16.57 -19.16
N GLN A 228 -7.07 16.90 -20.43
CA GLN A 228 -7.03 18.29 -20.91
C GLN A 228 -8.39 18.99 -20.79
N SER A 229 -9.50 18.26 -20.78
CA SER A 229 -10.84 18.83 -20.62
C SER A 229 -11.23 19.16 -19.18
N LEU A 230 -10.51 18.61 -18.18
CA LEU A 230 -10.92 18.62 -16.77
C LEU A 230 -10.12 19.58 -15.87
N PHE A 231 -8.92 20.01 -16.28
CA PHE A 231 -8.00 20.74 -15.41
C PHE A 231 -7.44 21.99 -16.08
N ASP A 232 -7.14 23.02 -15.27
CA ASP A 232 -6.37 24.19 -15.72
C ASP A 232 -4.96 23.79 -16.17
N ARG A 233 -4.43 24.49 -17.17
CA ARG A 233 -3.18 24.20 -17.91
C ARG A 233 -1.98 23.93 -17.01
N SER A 234 -1.92 24.58 -15.85
CA SER A 234 -0.83 24.47 -14.88
C SER A 234 -0.72 23.10 -14.18
N ALA A 235 -1.81 22.32 -14.09
CA ALA A 235 -1.84 21.02 -13.40
C ALA A 235 -1.98 19.80 -14.33
N VAL A 236 -2.22 20.01 -15.63
CA VAL A 236 -2.59 18.95 -16.59
C VAL A 236 -1.50 17.90 -16.75
N ALA A 237 -0.22 18.30 -16.84
CA ALA A 237 0.88 17.37 -17.14
C ALA A 237 1.06 16.32 -16.02
N PHE A 238 1.12 16.76 -14.77
CA PHE A 238 1.24 15.85 -13.63
C PHE A 238 0.01 14.95 -13.48
N GLN A 239 -1.21 15.50 -13.66
CA GLN A 239 -2.44 14.72 -13.58
C GLN A 239 -2.55 13.68 -14.71
N LEU A 240 -2.04 14.00 -15.91
CA LEU A 240 -1.94 13.04 -17.00
C LEU A 240 -1.03 11.88 -16.62
N LEU A 241 0.15 12.15 -16.05
CA LEU A 241 1.06 11.12 -15.56
C LEU A 241 0.38 10.21 -14.53
N ILE A 242 -0.29 10.80 -13.53
CA ILE A 242 -1.03 10.05 -12.50
C ILE A 242 -2.12 9.16 -13.13
N ARG A 243 -2.91 9.69 -14.06
CA ARG A 243 -3.97 8.91 -14.71
C ARG A 243 -3.39 7.80 -15.58
N CYS A 244 -2.36 8.07 -16.39
CA CYS A 244 -1.69 7.05 -17.17
C CYS A 244 -1.18 5.92 -16.29
N LEU A 245 -0.51 6.23 -15.18
CA LEU A 245 -0.02 5.24 -14.22
C LEU A 245 -1.15 4.47 -13.50
N LYS A 246 -2.34 5.06 -13.32
CA LYS A 246 -3.49 4.34 -12.73
C LYS A 246 -4.18 3.39 -13.71
N PHE A 247 -4.32 3.81 -14.96
CA PHE A 247 -5.03 3.03 -16.00
C PHE A 247 -4.11 2.08 -16.77
N ILE A 248 -2.82 2.36 -16.78
CA ILE A 248 -1.76 1.57 -17.39
C ILE A 248 -0.60 1.54 -16.37
N PRO A 249 -0.73 0.75 -15.29
CA PRO A 249 0.34 0.65 -14.28
C PRO A 249 1.69 0.39 -14.95
N ASP A 250 1.67 -0.46 -15.97
CA ASP A 250 2.81 -1.04 -16.65
C ASP A 250 3.49 -0.13 -17.68
N VAL A 251 3.01 1.11 -17.81
CA VAL A 251 3.55 2.06 -18.78
C VAL A 251 5.01 2.40 -18.46
N SER A 252 5.89 2.33 -19.46
CA SER A 252 7.31 2.69 -19.27
C SER A 252 7.52 4.20 -19.13
N ASP A 253 8.56 4.60 -18.40
CA ASP A 253 8.94 6.03 -18.26
C ASP A 253 9.18 6.70 -19.61
N LYS A 254 9.73 5.96 -20.57
CA LYS A 254 9.99 6.46 -21.93
C LYS A 254 8.68 6.80 -22.66
N VAL A 255 7.66 5.98 -22.49
CA VAL A 255 6.34 6.20 -23.09
C VAL A 255 5.68 7.44 -22.46
N LEU A 256 5.74 7.56 -21.13
CA LEU A 256 5.25 8.75 -20.41
C LEU A 256 6.00 10.03 -20.81
N GLU A 257 7.34 9.98 -20.90
CA GLU A 257 8.16 11.12 -21.34
C GLU A 257 7.73 11.54 -22.74
N THR A 258 7.58 10.58 -23.66
CA THR A 258 7.17 10.85 -25.04
C THR A 258 5.77 11.45 -25.12
N ALA A 259 4.84 11.02 -24.26
CA ALA A 259 3.47 11.54 -24.22
C ALA A 259 3.41 13.03 -23.83
N ILE A 260 4.31 13.47 -22.94
CA ILE A 260 4.45 14.87 -22.54
C ILE A 260 5.22 15.66 -23.59
N VAL A 261 6.38 15.17 -24.04
CA VAL A 261 7.27 15.90 -24.96
C VAL A 261 6.63 16.16 -26.32
N ASN A 262 5.79 15.23 -26.80
CA ASN A 262 5.07 15.41 -28.07
C ASN A 262 3.86 16.37 -27.95
N ASP A 263 3.60 16.92 -26.78
CA ASP A 263 2.64 18.00 -26.58
C ASP A 263 3.38 19.32 -26.32
N PRO A 264 3.40 20.26 -27.27
CA PRO A 264 4.11 21.53 -27.08
C PRO A 264 3.66 22.28 -25.83
N VAL A 265 2.35 22.27 -25.53
CA VAL A 265 1.77 22.99 -24.39
C VAL A 265 2.19 22.36 -23.07
N LEU A 266 2.15 21.03 -22.97
CA LEU A 266 2.61 20.35 -21.74
C LEU A 266 4.13 20.42 -21.58
N PHE A 267 4.88 20.37 -22.68
CA PHE A 267 6.34 20.38 -22.61
C PHE A 267 6.92 21.75 -22.25
N ASP A 268 6.23 22.84 -22.65
CA ASP A 268 6.58 24.21 -22.26
C ASP A 268 6.52 24.42 -20.74
N HIS A 269 5.62 23.74 -20.01
CA HIS A 269 5.60 23.75 -18.54
C HIS A 269 6.94 23.29 -17.92
N TYR A 270 7.64 22.39 -18.61
CA TYR A 270 8.95 21.88 -18.20
C TYR A 270 10.11 22.66 -18.85
N HIS A 271 9.86 23.86 -19.37
CA HIS A 271 10.85 24.67 -20.09
C HIS A 271 11.57 23.90 -21.20
N GLN A 272 10.86 22.97 -21.86
CA GLN A 272 11.40 22.10 -22.90
C GLN A 272 12.59 21.24 -22.43
N LYS A 273 12.69 20.96 -21.12
CA LYS A 273 13.72 20.12 -20.51
C LYS A 273 13.16 18.74 -20.19
N ARG A 274 13.53 17.75 -21.02
CA ARG A 274 13.20 16.32 -20.80
C ARG A 274 13.57 15.81 -19.41
N ARG A 275 14.67 16.29 -18.83
CA ARG A 275 15.09 15.93 -17.46
C ARG A 275 14.02 16.25 -16.42
N LEU A 276 13.38 17.42 -16.52
CA LEU A 276 12.33 17.82 -15.59
C LEU A 276 11.08 16.95 -15.74
N VAL A 277 10.74 16.55 -16.97
CA VAL A 277 9.66 15.58 -17.24
C VAL A 277 9.95 14.24 -16.56
N ARG A 278 11.17 13.71 -16.67
CA ARG A 278 11.56 12.44 -16.01
C ARG A 278 11.51 12.52 -14.50
N MET A 279 11.98 13.62 -13.92
CA MET A 279 11.84 13.86 -12.47
C MET A 279 10.38 13.87 -12.06
N ASP A 280 9.50 14.43 -12.89
CA ASP A 280 8.07 14.49 -12.58
C ASP A 280 7.35 13.14 -12.77
N ILE A 281 7.81 12.31 -13.72
CA ILE A 281 7.40 10.90 -13.85
C ILE A 281 7.74 10.14 -12.57
N GLN A 282 8.95 10.32 -12.02
CA GLN A 282 9.31 9.70 -10.73
C GLN A 282 8.38 10.20 -9.62
N ARG A 283 8.13 11.51 -9.54
CA ARG A 283 7.19 12.08 -8.55
C ARG A 283 5.78 11.51 -8.71
N ALA A 284 5.30 11.30 -9.94
CA ALA A 284 3.99 10.74 -10.21
C ALA A 284 3.91 9.26 -9.81
N ARG A 285 4.95 8.47 -10.10
CA ARG A 285 5.05 7.08 -9.61
C ARG A 285 5.02 7.01 -8.10
N ASN A 286 5.77 7.88 -7.42
CA ASN A 286 5.79 7.93 -5.96
C ASN A 286 4.40 8.17 -5.40
N LYS A 287 3.67 9.12 -5.98
CA LYS A 287 2.30 9.43 -5.57
C LYS A 287 1.31 8.29 -5.84
N VAL A 288 1.37 7.65 -7.02
CA VAL A 288 0.49 6.50 -7.31
C VAL A 288 0.81 5.31 -6.42
N MET A 289 2.08 5.11 -6.08
CA MET A 289 2.50 4.07 -5.14
C MET A 289 2.06 4.39 -3.70
N GLU A 290 2.11 5.64 -3.25
CA GLU A 290 1.52 6.05 -1.97
C GLU A 290 0.02 5.71 -1.92
N GLU A 291 -0.71 6.04 -2.99
CA GLU A 291 -2.14 5.75 -3.12
C GLU A 291 -2.43 4.25 -3.25
N SER A 292 -1.46 3.44 -3.67
CA SER A 292 -1.61 1.98 -3.78
C SER A 292 -1.29 1.23 -2.49
N ILE A 293 -0.64 1.88 -1.53
CA ILE A 293 -0.55 1.38 -0.15
C ILE A 293 -1.91 1.60 0.49
N GLU A 294 -2.72 0.54 0.49
CA GLU A 294 -4.05 0.54 1.07
C GLU A 294 -3.96 0.93 2.56
N CYS A 295 -4.39 2.14 2.90
CA CYS A 295 -4.57 2.54 4.28
C CYS A 295 -5.74 1.73 4.85
N VAL A 296 -5.52 1.17 6.04
CA VAL A 296 -6.53 0.33 6.70
C VAL A 296 -7.75 1.14 7.16
N LEU A 297 -7.58 2.46 7.26
CA LEU A 297 -8.56 3.43 7.76
C LEU A 297 -8.70 4.61 6.79
N PRO A 298 -9.87 5.27 6.76
CA PRO A 298 -10.06 6.48 5.97
C PRO A 298 -9.10 7.58 6.42
N VAL A 299 -8.50 8.27 5.46
CA VAL A 299 -7.56 9.38 5.71
C VAL A 299 -8.30 10.70 5.49
N GLU A 300 -8.24 11.57 6.48
CA GLU A 300 -8.80 12.90 6.46
C GLU A 300 -7.70 13.95 6.57
N LYS A 301 -7.74 14.91 5.64
CA LYS A 301 -6.81 16.04 5.66
C LYS A 301 -7.40 17.18 6.47
N PHE A 302 -6.69 17.54 7.52
CA PHE A 302 -7.03 18.61 8.41
C PHE A 302 -6.31 19.89 8.00
N HIS A 303 -7.06 20.98 7.85
CA HIS A 303 -6.53 22.30 7.60
C HIS A 303 -7.01 23.25 8.69
N LEU A 304 -6.07 23.91 9.34
CA LEU A 304 -6.34 24.81 10.45
C LEU A 304 -6.47 26.25 9.95
N SER A 305 -7.55 26.92 10.32
CA SER A 305 -7.70 28.38 10.17
C SER A 305 -7.95 29.01 11.54
N ASN A 306 -6.98 29.80 12.03
CA ASN A 306 -6.99 30.59 13.28
C ASN A 306 -7.72 29.94 14.48
N PRO A 307 -7.09 28.97 15.17
CA PRO A 307 -7.68 28.29 16.32
C PRO A 307 -7.75 29.20 17.55
N ASP A 308 -8.85 29.16 18.29
CA ASP A 308 -8.93 29.75 19.63
C ASP A 308 -8.32 28.79 20.66
N LEU A 309 -7.16 29.17 21.21
CA LEU A 309 -6.44 28.41 22.23
C LEU A 309 -6.45 29.08 23.61
N SER A 310 -7.32 30.07 23.82
CA SER A 310 -7.41 30.84 25.07
C SER A 310 -7.66 29.96 26.31
N LEU A 311 -8.41 28.86 26.15
CA LEU A 311 -8.66 27.87 27.21
C LEU A 311 -7.35 27.30 27.81
N TYR A 312 -6.30 27.22 26.99
CA TYR A 312 -5.04 26.57 27.35
C TYR A 312 -4.00 27.54 27.93
N ASP A 313 -4.22 28.87 27.88
CA ASP A 313 -3.21 29.86 28.26
C ASP A 313 -2.73 29.72 29.70
N LYS A 314 -3.65 29.47 30.65
CA LYS A 314 -3.29 29.29 32.07
C LYS A 314 -2.38 28.08 32.28
N VAL A 315 -2.71 26.97 31.64
CA VAL A 315 -1.94 25.72 31.73
C VAL A 315 -0.60 25.86 31.02
N ARG A 316 -0.58 26.48 29.83
CA ARG A 316 0.63 26.78 29.06
C ARG A 316 1.62 27.64 29.84
N ASN A 317 1.17 28.76 30.40
CA ASN A 317 2.03 29.64 31.19
C ASN A 317 2.66 28.88 32.38
N LYS A 318 1.91 27.98 33.01
CA LYS A 318 2.44 27.14 34.09
C LYS A 318 3.43 26.07 33.58
N PHE A 319 3.17 25.47 32.43
CA PHE A 319 4.07 24.53 31.79
C PHE A 319 5.39 25.21 31.41
N ASP A 320 5.32 26.38 30.78
CA ASP A 320 6.47 27.15 30.30
C ASP A 320 7.40 27.54 31.46
N GLN A 321 6.85 27.85 32.64
CA GLN A 321 7.62 28.16 33.85
C GLN A 321 8.38 26.96 34.43
N GLN A 322 7.90 25.73 34.19
CA GLN A 322 8.45 24.53 34.82
C GLN A 322 9.30 23.66 33.90
N PHE A 323 9.08 23.77 32.59
CA PHE A 323 9.69 22.91 31.60
C PHE A 323 10.39 23.74 30.51
N PHE A 324 9.67 24.12 29.46
CA PHE A 324 10.19 24.88 28.33
C PHE A 324 9.04 25.61 27.62
N ASN A 325 9.38 26.61 26.83
CA ASN A 325 8.41 27.42 26.09
C ASN A 325 7.62 26.58 25.06
N THR A 326 6.30 26.53 25.21
CA THR A 326 5.38 25.76 24.36
C THR A 326 4.76 26.58 23.22
N ARG A 327 5.00 27.89 23.15
CA ARG A 327 4.46 28.77 22.10
C ARG A 327 5.18 28.56 20.78
N SER A 328 4.75 27.52 20.06
CA SER A 328 5.22 27.20 18.71
C SER A 328 4.04 26.82 17.82
N PRO A 329 4.07 27.17 16.52
CA PRO A 329 3.00 26.82 15.58
C PRO A 329 2.71 25.31 15.53
N LYS A 330 3.73 24.46 15.72
CA LYS A 330 3.58 23.00 15.71
C LYS A 330 2.70 22.51 16.88
N ILE A 331 2.98 23.01 18.09
CA ILE A 331 2.20 22.68 19.29
C ILE A 331 0.79 23.27 19.19
N ASP A 332 0.65 24.49 18.68
CA ASP A 332 -0.64 25.16 18.48
C ASP A 332 -1.56 24.36 17.56
N ILE A 333 -1.06 23.95 16.39
CA ILE A 333 -1.81 23.14 15.43
C ILE A 333 -2.19 21.79 16.05
N THR A 334 -1.24 21.10 16.69
CA THR A 334 -1.51 19.78 17.28
C THR A 334 -2.53 19.85 18.41
N LEU A 335 -2.45 20.87 19.28
CA LEU A 335 -3.39 21.10 20.36
C LEU A 335 -4.80 21.42 19.82
N SER A 336 -4.88 22.18 18.74
CA SER A 336 -6.15 22.50 18.06
C SER A 336 -6.80 21.27 17.45
N ILE A 337 -6.01 20.36 16.86
CA ILE A 337 -6.51 19.08 16.33
C ILE A 337 -7.10 18.23 17.47
N LEU A 338 -6.40 18.14 18.62
CA LEU A 338 -6.90 17.42 19.79
C LEU A 338 -8.21 18.03 20.32
N ASP A 339 -8.26 19.35 20.44
CA ASP A 339 -9.44 20.07 20.91
C ASP A 339 -10.66 19.86 20.00
N GLN A 340 -10.46 19.90 18.68
CA GLN A 340 -11.53 19.65 17.72
C GLN A 340 -11.99 18.19 17.75
N CYS A 341 -11.07 17.22 17.85
CA CYS A 341 -11.44 15.81 18.00
C CYS A 341 -12.29 15.60 19.26
N ASN A 342 -11.92 16.21 20.38
CA ASN A 342 -12.68 16.18 21.63
C ASN A 342 -14.09 16.76 21.46
N LYS A 343 -14.21 17.96 20.88
CA LYS A 343 -15.52 18.63 20.65
C LYS A 343 -16.45 17.83 19.74
N GLN A 344 -15.89 17.06 18.81
CA GLN A 344 -16.64 16.23 17.87
C GLN A 344 -16.83 14.78 18.36
N GLU A 345 -16.38 14.45 19.57
CA GLU A 345 -16.39 13.08 20.13
C GLU A 345 -15.77 12.04 19.17
N LYS A 346 -14.78 12.48 18.39
CA LYS A 346 -14.20 11.69 17.31
C LYS A 346 -13.10 10.76 17.81
N GLN A 347 -13.09 9.52 17.32
CA GLN A 347 -11.95 8.61 17.48
C GLN A 347 -11.00 8.77 16.29
N ALA A 348 -9.70 8.97 16.57
CA ALA A 348 -8.76 9.33 15.52
C ALA A 348 -7.34 8.84 15.78
N LEU A 349 -6.63 8.54 14.69
CA LEU A 349 -5.18 8.42 14.71
C LEU A 349 -4.57 9.67 14.10
N LEU A 350 -3.81 10.40 14.90
CA LEU A 350 -3.13 11.60 14.46
C LEU A 350 -1.80 11.22 13.82
N SER A 351 -1.80 11.11 12.48
CA SER A 351 -0.63 10.85 11.65
C SER A 351 0.18 12.13 11.46
N LEU A 352 0.77 12.60 12.55
CA LEU A 352 1.53 13.85 12.58
C LEU A 352 3.03 13.53 12.67
N PRO A 353 3.89 14.29 11.96
CA PRO A 353 5.34 14.06 11.96
C PRO A 353 5.94 13.98 13.35
N CYS A 354 7.08 13.30 13.49
CA CYS A 354 7.87 13.35 14.72
C CYS A 354 8.18 14.81 15.09
N SER A 355 8.16 15.11 16.38
CA SER A 355 8.42 16.47 16.92
C SER A 355 7.46 17.56 16.45
N SER A 356 6.25 17.19 16.05
CA SER A 356 5.10 18.11 15.96
C SER A 356 4.57 18.58 17.33
N GLY A 357 5.18 18.12 18.43
CA GLY A 357 4.74 18.47 19.79
C GLY A 357 3.60 17.61 20.32
N LYS A 358 3.33 16.43 19.72
CA LYS A 358 2.25 15.49 20.10
C LYS A 358 2.13 15.26 21.61
N SER A 359 3.18 14.76 22.25
CA SER A 359 3.15 14.43 23.68
C SER A 359 2.96 15.69 24.55
N THR A 360 3.58 16.82 24.17
CA THR A 360 3.40 18.11 24.87
C THR A 360 1.96 18.63 24.74
N ALA A 361 1.40 18.61 23.53
CA ALA A 361 0.03 19.02 23.27
C ALA A 361 -0.96 18.14 24.05
N ALA A 362 -0.71 16.82 24.13
CA ALA A 362 -1.52 15.91 24.95
C ALA A 362 -1.48 16.27 26.44
N LEU A 363 -0.31 16.60 27.00
CA LEU A 363 -0.19 17.03 28.40
C LEU A 363 -0.95 18.32 28.67
N LEU A 364 -0.80 19.33 27.80
CA LEU A 364 -1.51 20.61 27.90
C LEU A 364 -3.03 20.42 27.78
N PHE A 365 -3.45 19.58 26.83
CA PHE A 365 -4.85 19.24 26.61
C PHE A 365 -5.46 18.58 27.84
N ILE A 366 -4.85 17.49 28.33
CA ILE A 366 -5.33 16.77 29.51
C ILE A 366 -5.38 17.72 30.71
N ALA A 367 -4.34 18.51 30.96
CA ALA A 367 -4.30 19.39 32.12
C ALA A 367 -5.33 20.53 32.09
N ALA A 368 -5.82 20.92 30.91
CA ALA A 368 -6.89 21.91 30.79
C ALA A 368 -8.29 21.32 31.00
N HIS A 369 -8.49 20.01 30.78
CA HIS A 369 -9.81 19.36 30.79
C HIS A 369 -10.03 18.38 31.95
N ALA A 370 -8.96 17.85 32.55
CA ALA A 370 -9.04 16.81 33.59
C ALA A 370 -9.73 17.32 34.85
N SER A 371 -10.65 16.50 35.37
CA SER A 371 -11.33 16.70 36.65
C SER A 371 -11.89 15.38 37.16
N ALA A 372 -12.42 15.36 38.40
CA ALA A 372 -13.04 14.17 38.97
C ALA A 372 -14.16 13.56 38.10
N ASN A 373 -14.86 14.40 37.32
CA ASN A 373 -15.95 13.97 36.43
C ASN A 373 -15.52 13.84 34.95
N ARG A 374 -14.27 14.19 34.61
CA ARG A 374 -13.72 14.07 33.25
C ARG A 374 -12.35 13.43 33.35
N ARG A 375 -12.35 12.10 33.47
CA ARG A 375 -11.14 11.33 33.72
C ARG A 375 -10.44 10.95 32.42
N PHE A 376 -9.11 10.96 32.44
CA PHE A 376 -8.28 10.66 31.27
C PHE A 376 -7.36 9.48 31.53
N TRP A 377 -7.12 8.68 30.49
CA TRP A 377 -5.99 7.77 30.45
C TRP A 377 -4.96 8.28 29.45
N LEU A 378 -3.70 8.37 29.89
CA LEU A 378 -2.56 8.67 29.03
C LEU A 378 -1.69 7.42 28.94
N VAL A 379 -1.72 6.76 27.79
CA VAL A 379 -1.07 5.47 27.59
C VAL A 379 0.28 5.69 26.90
N SER A 380 1.34 5.06 27.40
CA SER A 380 2.69 5.12 26.81
C SER A 380 3.33 3.74 26.70
N GLU A 381 4.33 3.56 25.85
CA GLU A 381 4.99 2.26 25.68
C GLU A 381 5.77 1.84 26.95
N LYS A 382 6.55 2.77 27.53
CA LYS A 382 7.50 2.49 28.62
C LYS A 382 7.02 3.02 29.97
N ILE A 383 7.40 2.31 31.04
CA ILE A 383 7.10 2.69 32.43
C ILE A 383 7.69 4.06 32.77
N VAL A 384 8.92 4.35 32.31
CA VAL A 384 9.59 5.65 32.55
C VAL A 384 8.78 6.82 31.98
N ASP A 385 8.19 6.66 30.79
CA ASP A 385 7.35 7.69 30.18
C ASP A 385 6.03 7.86 30.95
N CYS A 386 5.44 6.77 31.44
CA CYS A 386 4.25 6.82 32.30
C CYS A 386 4.51 7.65 33.56
N LYS A 387 5.65 7.40 34.24
CA LYS A 387 6.08 8.15 35.44
C LYS A 387 6.33 9.61 35.12
N ARG A 388 7.11 9.90 34.07
CA ARG A 388 7.39 11.28 33.63
C ARG A 388 6.12 12.05 33.31
N ASN A 389 5.17 11.44 32.61
CA ASN A 389 3.92 12.07 32.22
C ASN A 389 3.02 12.34 33.44
N ALA A 390 2.92 11.39 34.38
CA ALA A 390 2.18 11.60 35.63
C ALA A 390 2.80 12.73 36.46
N ASP A 391 4.13 12.77 36.58
CA ASP A 391 4.85 13.83 37.29
C ASP A 391 4.62 15.20 36.65
N ALA A 392 4.64 15.27 35.32
CA ALA A 392 4.36 16.50 34.57
C ALA A 392 2.92 16.99 34.81
N LEU A 393 1.93 16.11 34.77
CA LEU A 393 0.53 16.46 35.02
C LEU A 393 0.28 16.90 36.47
N ARG A 394 0.92 16.25 37.47
CA ARG A 394 0.87 16.68 38.88
C ARG A 394 1.43 18.10 39.05
N LYS A 395 2.56 18.36 38.40
CA LYS A 395 3.17 19.70 38.31
C LYS A 395 2.24 20.74 37.68
N LEU A 396 1.30 20.33 36.82
CA LEU A 396 0.24 21.15 36.25
C LEU A 396 -1.06 21.21 37.09
N ASN A 397 -1.04 20.71 38.34
CA ASN A 397 -2.19 20.61 39.27
C ASN A 397 -3.25 19.54 38.92
N CYS A 398 -2.92 18.53 38.11
CA CYS A 398 -3.81 17.38 37.94
C CYS A 398 -3.60 16.36 39.07
N ASN A 399 -4.68 15.70 39.50
CA ASN A 399 -4.57 14.48 40.30
C ASN A 399 -4.21 13.28 39.38
N ALA A 400 -2.94 13.21 38.99
CA ALA A 400 -2.42 12.22 38.05
C ALA A 400 -1.56 11.16 38.74
N LEU A 401 -1.76 9.88 38.41
CA LEU A 401 -0.99 8.74 38.94
C LEU A 401 -0.40 7.87 37.84
N ALA A 402 0.82 7.40 38.05
CA ALA A 402 1.45 6.40 37.18
C ALA A 402 1.00 5.00 37.60
N PHE A 403 0.40 4.24 36.67
CA PHE A 403 -0.17 2.92 36.92
C PHE A 403 0.46 1.87 35.99
N HIS A 404 1.35 1.06 36.55
CA HIS A 404 2.23 0.18 35.76
C HIS A 404 2.57 -1.13 36.49
N GLY A 405 3.21 -2.06 35.77
CA GLY A 405 3.76 -3.30 36.35
C GLY A 405 5.09 -3.07 37.09
N ARG A 406 5.89 -4.13 37.30
CA ARG A 406 7.20 -4.01 37.94
C ARG A 406 8.07 -2.98 37.23
N ASP A 407 8.55 -1.99 37.97
CA ASP A 407 9.59 -1.08 37.55
C ASP A 407 10.95 -1.64 38.00
N GLY A 408 11.81 -2.05 37.06
CA GLY A 408 13.12 -2.65 37.37
C GLY A 408 14.11 -1.67 38.00
N GLU A 409 13.90 -0.35 37.89
CA GLU A 409 14.76 0.64 38.52
C GLU A 409 14.43 0.79 40.02
N CYS A 410 13.13 0.86 40.33
CA CYS A 410 12.61 0.99 41.70
C CYS A 410 12.57 -0.34 42.45
N CYS A 411 12.05 -1.40 41.82
CA CYS A 411 11.90 -2.72 42.39
C CYS A 411 13.14 -3.56 42.09
N LYS A 412 14.01 -3.71 43.09
CA LYS A 412 15.26 -4.50 42.99
C LYS A 412 15.03 -6.01 42.95
N VAL A 413 13.79 -6.46 43.17
CA VAL A 413 13.44 -7.88 43.01
C VAL A 413 13.61 -8.26 41.55
N ASP A 414 14.25 -9.40 41.30
CA ASP A 414 14.45 -9.93 39.96
C ASP A 414 13.11 -10.10 39.20
N GLU A 415 13.13 -9.92 37.87
CA GLU A 415 11.90 -9.96 37.08
C GLU A 415 11.22 -11.32 37.15
N GLN A 416 12.00 -12.39 37.07
CA GLN A 416 11.48 -13.75 37.13
C GLN A 416 10.91 -14.04 38.51
N VAL A 417 11.57 -13.57 39.57
CA VAL A 417 11.03 -13.69 40.94
C VAL A 417 9.69 -12.95 41.07
N PHE A 418 9.59 -11.72 40.54
CA PHE A 418 8.36 -10.93 40.59
C PHE A 418 7.21 -11.55 39.78
N ARG A 419 7.50 -12.19 38.65
CA ARG A 419 6.48 -12.84 37.81
C ARG A 419 5.82 -14.03 38.52
N HIS A 420 6.61 -14.80 39.28
CA HIS A 420 6.21 -16.13 39.78
C HIS A 420 5.82 -16.17 41.26
N GLN A 421 6.23 -15.19 42.08
CA GLN A 421 5.88 -15.14 43.50
C GLN A 421 4.64 -14.27 43.76
N ASN A 422 4.21 -14.24 45.02
CA ASN A 422 3.08 -13.42 45.45
C ASN A 422 3.39 -11.92 45.29
N LYS A 423 2.86 -11.33 44.21
CA LYS A 423 3.07 -9.93 43.85
C LYS A 423 2.59 -8.95 44.92
N LYS A 424 1.50 -9.26 45.63
CA LYS A 424 0.99 -8.44 46.75
C LYS A 424 2.03 -8.34 47.85
N ARG A 425 2.61 -9.47 48.26
CA ARG A 425 3.68 -9.51 49.26
C ARG A 425 4.92 -8.74 48.82
N ILE A 426 5.38 -8.97 47.59
CA ILE A 426 6.57 -8.29 47.06
C ILE A 426 6.38 -6.77 47.02
N CYS A 427 5.21 -6.31 46.57
CA CYS A 427 4.92 -4.89 46.48
C CYS A 427 4.72 -4.26 47.87
N SER A 428 4.05 -4.93 48.81
CA SER A 428 3.84 -4.41 50.17
C SER A 428 5.13 -4.32 50.99
N GLU A 429 6.09 -5.20 50.73
CA GLU A 429 7.41 -5.21 51.40
C GLU A 429 8.45 -4.37 50.63
N CYS A 430 8.06 -3.69 49.54
CA CYS A 430 8.99 -2.95 48.70
C CYS A 430 9.43 -1.65 49.40
N PRO A 431 10.75 -1.39 49.57
CA PRO A 431 11.23 -0.17 50.21
C PRO A 431 10.95 1.09 49.37
N ASN A 432 10.64 0.93 48.08
CA ASN A 432 10.34 2.01 47.15
C ASN A 432 8.97 1.76 46.46
N PRO A 433 7.86 2.13 47.13
CA PRO A 433 6.53 2.18 46.55
C PRO A 433 6.50 2.75 45.12
N CYS A 434 5.79 2.09 44.21
CA CYS A 434 5.63 2.55 42.83
C CYS A 434 4.24 2.17 42.29
N GLY A 435 3.95 2.50 41.03
CA GLY A 435 2.66 2.19 40.41
C GLY A 435 2.26 0.70 40.43
N ALA A 436 3.22 -0.21 40.62
CA ALA A 436 2.95 -1.64 40.80
C ALA A 436 2.19 -1.94 42.11
N GLU A 437 2.47 -1.19 43.17
CA GLU A 437 1.81 -1.39 44.46
C GLU A 437 0.31 -1.07 44.38
N LEU A 438 -0.04 0.05 43.73
CA LEU A 438 -1.43 0.42 43.46
C LEU A 438 -2.21 -0.68 42.73
N LYS A 439 -1.50 -1.50 41.94
CA LYS A 439 -2.07 -2.57 41.13
C LYS A 439 -2.18 -3.90 41.88
N TYR A 440 -1.11 -4.30 42.57
CA TYR A 440 -0.99 -5.65 43.15
C TYR A 440 -1.33 -5.72 44.64
N CYS A 441 -1.33 -4.59 45.36
CA CYS A 441 -1.67 -4.57 46.78
C CYS A 441 -3.16 -4.33 47.06
N ALA A 442 -3.92 -3.93 46.04
CA ALA A 442 -5.37 -3.81 46.14
C ALA A 442 -6.02 -5.15 46.52
N ASP A 443 -7.17 -5.10 47.22
CA ASP A 443 -7.89 -6.31 47.65
C ASP A 443 -8.46 -7.09 46.46
N GLU A 444 -8.78 -6.39 45.37
CA GLU A 444 -9.11 -6.95 44.07
C GLU A 444 -8.15 -6.39 43.00
N TYR A 445 -7.83 -7.19 41.99
CA TYR A 445 -6.99 -6.74 40.88
C TYR A 445 -7.65 -5.58 40.14
N ARG A 446 -7.01 -4.41 40.13
CA ARG A 446 -7.58 -3.20 39.53
C ARG A 446 -7.09 -2.97 38.10
N LEU A 447 -8.04 -2.71 37.19
CA LEU A 447 -7.75 -2.23 35.83
C LEU A 447 -7.82 -0.71 35.71
N ASP A 448 -8.42 -0.02 36.68
CA ASP A 448 -8.56 1.43 36.73
C ASP A 448 -8.32 1.95 38.17
N LEU A 449 -8.07 3.25 38.29
CA LEU A 449 -7.92 3.97 39.56
C LEU A 449 -8.92 5.15 39.64
N PRO A 450 -10.18 4.92 40.04
CA PRO A 450 -11.22 5.94 40.09
C PRO A 450 -10.88 7.18 40.92
N SER A 451 -9.96 7.04 41.87
CA SER A 451 -9.47 8.14 42.72
C SER A 451 -8.55 9.12 42.01
N ALA A 452 -8.12 8.87 40.77
CA ALA A 452 -7.27 9.75 39.98
C ALA A 452 -8.05 10.37 38.81
N ASP A 453 -7.85 11.67 38.57
CA ASP A 453 -8.39 12.38 37.41
C ASP A 453 -7.67 11.95 36.13
N VAL A 454 -6.39 11.57 36.25
CA VAL A 454 -5.59 11.07 35.14
C VAL A 454 -4.80 9.82 35.54
N VAL A 455 -4.91 8.77 34.72
CA VAL A 455 -4.11 7.55 34.87
C VAL A 455 -3.09 7.50 33.73
N CYS A 456 -1.80 7.51 34.07
CA CYS A 456 -0.72 7.30 33.11
C CYS A 456 -0.30 5.82 33.14
N CYS A 457 -0.61 5.04 32.10
CA CYS A 457 -0.38 3.59 32.10
C CYS A 457 0.37 3.07 30.87
N THR A 458 0.86 1.84 30.92
CA THR A 458 1.60 1.25 29.80
C THR A 458 0.68 0.70 28.71
N HIS A 459 1.19 0.54 27.48
CA HIS A 459 0.51 -0.20 26.39
C HIS A 459 0.08 -1.59 26.85
N ALA A 460 0.93 -2.31 27.60
CA ALA A 460 0.62 -3.63 28.12
C ALA A 460 -0.61 -3.61 29.06
N HIS A 461 -0.72 -2.59 29.91
CA HIS A 461 -1.89 -2.41 30.79
C HIS A 461 -3.15 -2.08 29.99
N TYR A 462 -3.06 -1.15 29.04
CA TYR A 462 -4.18 -0.80 28.16
C TYR A 462 -4.67 -2.01 27.36
N LYS A 463 -3.77 -2.80 26.77
CA LYS A 463 -4.12 -4.04 26.05
C LYS A 463 -4.88 -5.03 26.93
N HIS A 464 -4.47 -5.16 28.20
CA HIS A 464 -5.17 -6.01 29.15
C HIS A 464 -6.56 -5.47 29.49
N ALA A 465 -6.72 -4.16 29.71
CA ALA A 465 -8.04 -3.56 29.96
C ALA A 465 -8.99 -3.73 28.76
N LEU A 466 -8.47 -3.49 27.55
CA LEU A 466 -9.17 -3.65 26.29
C LEU A 466 -9.65 -5.09 26.06
N ALA A 467 -8.77 -6.08 26.30
CA ALA A 467 -9.12 -7.49 26.13
C ALA A 467 -10.23 -7.97 27.09
N ASN A 468 -10.33 -7.35 28.26
CA ASN A 468 -11.37 -7.69 29.24
C ASN A 468 -12.67 -6.88 29.04
N GLY A 469 -12.72 -5.93 28.09
CA GLY A 469 -13.88 -5.06 27.88
C GLY A 469 -14.22 -4.16 29.07
N GLN A 470 -13.28 -3.96 29.99
CA GLN A 470 -13.49 -3.25 31.26
C GLN A 470 -12.88 -1.85 31.20
N PHE A 471 -13.53 -0.95 30.45
CA PHE A 471 -13.32 0.50 30.62
C PHE A 471 -14.36 1.04 31.60
N SER A 472 -13.90 1.81 32.59
CA SER A 472 -14.83 2.50 33.48
C SER A 472 -15.68 3.49 32.67
N PRO A 473 -17.02 3.53 32.87
CA PRO A 473 -17.89 4.45 32.13
C PRO A 473 -17.57 5.93 32.40
N ASN A 474 -16.80 6.22 33.46
CA ASN A 474 -16.41 7.57 33.84
C ASN A 474 -15.12 8.05 33.15
N ILE A 475 -14.51 7.25 32.29
CA ILE A 475 -13.35 7.67 31.49
C ILE A 475 -13.87 8.50 30.31
N HIS A 476 -13.52 9.79 30.30
CA HIS A 476 -13.88 10.72 29.23
C HIS A 476 -13.12 10.41 27.95
N MET A 477 -11.79 10.22 28.03
CA MET A 477 -10.95 9.97 26.87
C MET A 477 -9.68 9.19 27.21
N VAL A 478 -9.26 8.34 26.27
CA VAL A 478 -7.95 7.68 26.26
C VAL A 478 -7.07 8.34 25.19
N ILE A 479 -5.89 8.80 25.58
CA ILE A 479 -4.86 9.28 24.65
C ILE A 479 -3.69 8.32 24.69
N ILE A 480 -3.29 7.80 23.53
CA ILE A 480 -2.25 6.78 23.39
C ILE A 480 -1.05 7.39 22.65
N ASP A 481 0.11 7.40 23.28
CA ASP A 481 1.38 7.76 22.65
C ASP A 481 1.96 6.53 21.93
N GLU A 482 2.12 6.63 20.60
CA GLU A 482 2.44 5.55 19.66
C GLU A 482 1.41 4.40 19.64
N SER A 483 1.10 3.83 18.46
CA SER A 483 0.13 2.74 18.36
C SER A 483 0.65 1.47 19.06
N PRO A 484 -0.17 0.80 19.89
CA PRO A 484 0.24 -0.44 20.54
C PRO A 484 0.28 -1.59 19.52
N GLU A 485 1.24 -2.50 19.65
CA GLU A 485 1.22 -3.77 18.92
C GLU A 485 0.14 -4.68 19.51
N LEU A 486 -0.94 -4.85 18.75
CA LEU A 486 -2.16 -5.58 19.14
C LEU A 486 -2.24 -6.99 18.54
N LEU A 487 -1.34 -7.32 17.61
CA LEU A 487 -1.20 -8.66 17.08
C LEU A 487 -0.25 -9.46 17.98
N GLU A 488 -0.66 -10.66 18.35
CA GLU A 488 0.13 -11.63 19.11
C GLU A 488 0.70 -12.66 18.13
N ASN A 489 1.97 -13.00 18.27
CA ASN A 489 2.62 -14.02 17.46
C ASN A 489 3.07 -15.14 18.39
N PHE A 490 2.95 -16.38 17.95
CA PHE A 490 3.41 -17.56 18.67
C PHE A 490 4.00 -18.55 17.67
N SER A 491 5.10 -19.19 18.01
CA SER A 491 5.68 -20.21 17.14
C SER A 491 6.34 -21.32 17.95
N PHE A 492 6.37 -22.51 17.36
CA PHE A 492 6.98 -23.68 17.98
C PHE A 492 7.51 -24.66 16.92
N GLN A 493 8.35 -25.60 17.35
CA GLN A 493 8.76 -26.76 16.57
C GLN A 493 8.00 -28.00 17.03
N GLN A 494 7.89 -29.01 16.18
CA GLN A 494 7.19 -30.26 16.52
C GLN A 494 7.70 -30.92 17.81
N LYS A 495 9.00 -30.84 18.09
CA LYS A 495 9.61 -31.36 19.33
C LYS A 495 9.09 -30.67 20.60
N ASP A 496 8.68 -29.40 20.50
CA ASP A 496 8.21 -28.61 21.63
C ASP A 496 6.82 -29.10 22.07
N LEU A 497 5.99 -29.56 21.12
CA LEU A 497 4.72 -30.24 21.43
C LEU A 497 4.95 -31.55 22.19
N SER A 498 5.97 -32.33 21.81
CA SER A 498 6.31 -33.57 22.54
C SER A 498 6.68 -33.29 24.01
N ILE A 499 7.33 -32.16 24.27
CA ILE A 499 7.64 -31.69 25.63
C ILE A 499 6.34 -31.34 26.38
N LEU A 500 5.42 -30.61 25.74
CA LEU A 500 4.13 -30.27 26.32
C LEU A 500 3.34 -31.52 26.71
N TYR A 501 3.22 -32.49 25.80
CA TYR A 501 2.47 -33.73 26.05
C TYR A 501 3.09 -34.56 27.17
N LYS A 502 4.42 -34.67 27.21
CA LYS A 502 5.14 -35.34 28.30
C LYS A 502 4.76 -34.78 29.67
N HIS A 503 4.67 -33.46 29.79
CA HIS A 503 4.34 -32.81 31.06
C HIS A 503 2.85 -32.84 31.38
N LEU A 504 2.00 -33.01 30.37
CA LEU A 504 0.56 -33.18 30.50
C LEU A 504 0.11 -34.65 30.53
N ALA A 505 1.02 -35.62 30.58
CA ALA A 505 0.68 -37.05 30.44
C ALA A 505 -0.39 -37.55 31.44
N ASP A 506 -0.38 -37.04 32.67
CA ASP A 506 -1.36 -37.38 33.71
C ASP A 506 -2.57 -36.42 33.75
N TYR A 507 -2.65 -35.46 32.82
CA TYR A 507 -3.76 -34.52 32.71
C TYR A 507 -4.86 -35.11 31.81
N PRO A 508 -6.08 -35.38 32.29
CA PRO A 508 -7.05 -36.21 31.56
C PRO A 508 -7.39 -35.75 30.12
N PRO A 509 -7.50 -34.44 29.84
CA PRO A 509 -7.73 -33.94 28.46
C PRO A 509 -6.53 -34.02 27.49
N VAL A 510 -5.35 -34.54 27.89
CA VAL A 510 -4.15 -34.49 27.03
C VAL A 510 -4.32 -35.21 25.69
N LEU A 511 -5.06 -36.33 25.67
CA LEU A 511 -5.30 -37.09 24.44
C LEU A 511 -6.18 -36.33 23.43
N GLU A 512 -7.12 -35.53 23.92
CA GLU A 512 -7.95 -34.66 23.08
C GLU A 512 -7.11 -33.53 22.50
N LEU A 513 -6.27 -32.90 23.35
CA LEU A 513 -5.34 -31.85 22.92
C LEU A 513 -4.36 -32.36 21.86
N GLU A 514 -3.81 -33.57 22.03
CA GLU A 514 -2.96 -34.22 21.03
C GLU A 514 -3.70 -34.40 19.70
N ALA A 515 -4.95 -34.88 19.72
CA ALA A 515 -5.75 -35.08 18.51
C ALA A 515 -6.05 -33.75 17.77
N ASP A 516 -6.40 -32.70 18.50
CA ASP A 516 -6.63 -31.37 17.94
C ASP A 516 -5.36 -30.79 17.32
N MET A 517 -4.21 -30.97 17.98
CA MET A 517 -2.94 -30.53 17.43
C MET A 517 -2.56 -31.29 16.17
N VAL A 518 -2.76 -32.61 16.11
CA VAL A 518 -2.58 -33.40 14.88
C VAL A 518 -3.47 -32.88 13.75
N ALA A 519 -4.72 -32.50 14.04
CA ALA A 519 -5.61 -31.90 13.04
C ALA A 519 -5.08 -30.55 12.54
N ILE A 520 -4.51 -29.72 13.42
CA ILE A 520 -3.85 -28.46 13.04
C ILE A 520 -2.61 -28.74 12.17
N GLU A 521 -1.78 -29.73 12.52
CA GLU A 521 -0.62 -30.10 11.73
C GLU A 521 -1.02 -30.55 10.31
N GLN A 522 -2.08 -31.38 10.20
CA GLN A 522 -2.63 -31.81 8.92
C GLN A 522 -3.18 -30.64 8.11
N LEU A 523 -3.90 -29.71 8.75
CA LEU A 523 -4.45 -28.52 8.10
C LEU A 523 -3.36 -27.64 7.49
N LEU A 524 -2.19 -27.53 8.15
CA LEU A 524 -1.09 -26.68 7.72
C LEU A 524 -0.06 -27.41 6.84
N SER A 525 -0.27 -28.70 6.55
CA SER A 525 0.67 -29.54 5.80
C SER A 525 0.84 -29.12 4.34
N ASP A 526 -0.12 -28.40 3.76
CA ASP A 526 -0.06 -27.86 2.40
C ASP A 526 0.77 -26.56 2.30
N HIS A 527 1.31 -26.06 3.42
CA HIS A 527 2.05 -24.80 3.52
C HIS A 527 1.23 -23.53 3.21
N SER A 528 -0.09 -23.64 3.21
CA SER A 528 -1.01 -22.51 3.13
C SER A 528 -1.13 -21.82 4.49
N CYS A 529 -1.54 -20.56 4.48
CA CYS A 529 -1.95 -19.84 5.67
C CYS A 529 -3.44 -20.12 5.93
N ARG A 530 -3.75 -20.86 6.99
CA ARG A 530 -5.11 -21.34 7.29
C ARG A 530 -5.63 -20.75 8.59
N ARG A 531 -6.95 -20.61 8.71
CA ARG A 531 -7.59 -20.26 9.98
C ARG A 531 -7.64 -21.47 10.90
N ILE A 532 -7.23 -21.27 12.15
CA ILE A 532 -7.22 -22.31 13.17
C ILE A 532 -8.53 -22.27 13.95
N LYS A 533 -9.14 -23.44 14.14
CA LYS A 533 -10.33 -23.56 14.99
C LYS A 533 -9.94 -23.29 16.45
N PRO A 534 -10.74 -22.53 17.22
CA PRO A 534 -10.51 -22.33 18.65
C PRO A 534 -10.44 -23.67 19.38
N LEU A 535 -9.44 -23.81 20.26
CA LEU A 535 -9.29 -24.97 21.12
C LEU A 535 -10.15 -24.77 22.38
N ASN A 536 -11.07 -25.71 22.65
CA ASN A 536 -12.06 -25.59 23.73
C ASN A 536 -11.59 -26.30 25.01
N TYR A 537 -10.49 -25.83 25.59
CA TYR A 537 -9.96 -26.35 26.87
C TYR A 537 -10.02 -25.28 27.96
N ASP A 538 -10.13 -25.70 29.23
CA ASP A 538 -9.83 -24.81 30.36
C ASP A 538 -8.31 -24.64 30.48
N PHE A 539 -7.77 -23.71 29.70
CA PHE A 539 -6.35 -23.36 29.75
C PHE A 539 -5.91 -22.79 31.09
N SER A 540 -6.83 -22.31 31.94
CA SER A 540 -6.50 -21.88 33.31
C SER A 540 -6.21 -23.09 34.20
N GLU A 541 -6.99 -24.17 34.04
CA GLU A 541 -6.75 -25.44 34.72
C GLU A 541 -5.44 -26.09 34.25
N ILE A 542 -5.18 -26.13 32.95
CA ILE A 542 -3.91 -26.62 32.38
C ILE A 542 -2.74 -25.82 32.95
N SER A 543 -2.83 -24.48 32.94
CA SER A 543 -1.79 -23.62 33.50
C SER A 543 -1.54 -23.93 34.98
N ARG A 544 -2.60 -24.10 35.78
CA ARG A 544 -2.50 -24.45 37.20
C ARG A 544 -1.81 -25.80 37.42
N TYR A 545 -2.14 -26.79 36.60
CA TYR A 545 -1.49 -28.10 36.63
C TYR A 545 -0.01 -27.99 36.30
N LEU A 546 0.37 -27.25 35.25
CA LEU A 546 1.77 -26.97 34.90
C LEU A 546 2.53 -26.27 36.04
N PHE A 547 1.89 -25.29 36.71
CA PHE A 547 2.48 -24.63 37.88
C PHE A 547 2.77 -25.63 39.02
N MET A 548 1.87 -26.59 39.25
CA MET A 548 2.11 -27.64 40.25
C MET A 548 3.32 -28.52 39.88
N GLN A 549 3.45 -28.89 38.61
CA GLN A 549 4.60 -29.66 38.12
C GLN A 549 5.91 -28.87 38.24
N PHE A 550 5.88 -27.57 37.95
CA PHE A 550 7.02 -26.68 38.11
C PHE A 550 7.45 -26.55 39.57
N HIS A 551 6.51 -26.36 40.50
CA HIS A 551 6.79 -26.34 41.93
C HIS A 551 7.38 -27.65 42.45
N ARG A 552 7.00 -28.79 41.86
CA ARG A 552 7.58 -30.11 42.15
C ARG A 552 8.94 -30.34 41.50
N LYS A 553 9.47 -29.35 40.76
CA LYS A 553 10.70 -29.44 39.95
C LYS A 553 10.65 -30.56 38.91
N ALA A 554 9.46 -30.93 38.43
CA ALA A 554 9.24 -31.97 37.44
C ALA A 554 9.40 -31.46 35.99
N ILE A 555 9.34 -30.14 35.79
CA ILE A 555 9.50 -29.46 34.51
C ILE A 555 10.60 -28.39 34.64
N ALA A 556 11.47 -28.30 33.63
CA ALA A 556 12.51 -27.27 33.57
C ALA A 556 11.90 -25.89 33.30
N MET A 557 12.62 -24.81 33.63
CA MET A 557 12.10 -23.45 33.48
C MET A 557 11.73 -23.14 32.03
N GLU A 558 12.61 -23.47 31.09
CA GLU A 558 12.42 -23.17 29.67
C GLU A 558 11.21 -23.92 29.08
N GLU A 559 11.02 -25.17 29.49
CA GLU A 559 9.87 -26.00 29.09
C GLU A 559 8.56 -25.48 29.69
N PHE A 560 8.61 -25.01 30.93
CA PHE A 560 7.48 -24.41 31.63
C PHE A 560 7.06 -23.07 31.01
N GLU A 561 8.03 -22.21 30.67
CA GLU A 561 7.77 -20.94 29.98
C GLU A 561 7.08 -21.19 28.63
N PHE A 562 7.57 -22.15 27.84
CA PHE A 562 6.92 -22.56 26.59
C PHE A 562 5.48 -23.03 26.81
N ALA A 563 5.25 -23.93 27.76
CA ALA A 563 3.92 -24.48 28.02
C ALA A 563 2.91 -23.42 28.49
N LEU A 564 3.36 -22.43 29.27
CA LEU A 564 2.54 -21.29 29.67
C LEU A 564 2.24 -20.36 28.49
N GLU A 565 3.22 -20.06 27.63
CA GLU A 565 2.99 -19.24 26.44
C GLU A 565 1.99 -19.90 25.49
N PHE A 566 2.08 -21.22 25.32
CA PHE A 566 1.10 -22.01 24.57
C PHE A 566 -0.31 -21.83 25.13
N CYS A 567 -0.48 -22.05 26.45
CA CYS A 567 -1.78 -21.94 27.10
C CYS A 567 -2.36 -20.52 27.02
N GLN A 568 -1.50 -19.50 27.17
CA GLN A 568 -1.91 -18.11 27.08
C GLN A 568 -2.36 -17.75 25.66
N PHE A 569 -1.61 -18.17 24.64
CA PHE A 569 -1.91 -17.84 23.25
C PHE A 569 -3.21 -18.50 22.78
N PHE A 570 -3.34 -19.82 22.92
CA PHE A 570 -4.52 -20.55 22.45
C PHE A 570 -5.74 -20.38 23.37
N GLY A 571 -5.55 -20.13 24.66
CA GLY A 571 -6.66 -19.93 25.60
C GLY A 571 -7.31 -18.55 25.53
N LYS A 572 -6.56 -17.52 25.15
CA LYS A 572 -7.07 -16.14 25.06
C LYS A 572 -7.67 -15.82 23.69
N ASN A 573 -7.10 -16.39 22.62
CA ASN A 573 -7.37 -15.93 21.27
C ASN A 573 -8.37 -16.83 20.54
N LYS A 574 -9.34 -16.21 19.86
CA LYS A 574 -10.34 -16.92 19.03
C LYS A 574 -10.09 -16.81 17.53
N ASN A 575 -9.45 -15.73 17.09
CA ASN A 575 -9.12 -15.51 15.69
C ASN A 575 -7.64 -15.78 15.47
N ILE A 576 -7.31 -17.01 15.10
CA ILE A 576 -5.94 -17.48 14.94
C ILE A 576 -5.75 -17.91 13.48
N PHE A 577 -4.65 -17.47 12.87
CA PHE A 577 -4.15 -18.02 11.61
C PHE A 577 -2.83 -18.73 11.87
N GLY A 578 -2.59 -19.81 11.14
CA GLY A 578 -1.37 -20.61 11.24
C GLY A 578 -0.79 -20.89 9.85
N ILE A 579 0.53 -21.12 9.83
CA ILE A 579 1.28 -21.61 8.67
C ILE A 579 2.41 -22.52 9.15
N ALA A 580 2.72 -23.57 8.40
CA ALA A 580 3.81 -24.49 8.73
C ALA A 580 4.86 -24.55 7.62
N LYS A 581 6.14 -24.63 8.01
CA LYS A 581 7.27 -24.91 7.12
C LYS A 581 8.35 -25.68 7.88
N ASP A 582 8.84 -26.79 7.32
CA ASP A 582 9.97 -27.55 7.85
C ASP A 582 9.81 -27.93 9.35
N GLN A 583 8.63 -28.44 9.75
CA GLN A 583 8.26 -28.75 11.15
C GLN A 583 8.27 -27.55 12.12
N HIS A 584 8.33 -26.34 11.57
CA HIS A 584 8.13 -25.10 12.31
C HIS A 584 6.73 -24.57 12.04
N TYR A 585 6.01 -24.28 13.11
CA TYR A 585 4.65 -23.76 13.07
C TYR A 585 4.66 -22.33 13.57
N GLU A 586 4.13 -21.41 12.78
CA GLU A 586 3.99 -20.00 13.13
C GLU A 586 2.51 -19.64 13.15
N PHE A 587 2.09 -18.94 14.19
CA PHE A 587 0.73 -18.50 14.41
C PHE A 587 0.69 -17.01 14.65
N ILE A 588 -0.37 -16.38 14.17
CA ILE A 588 -0.73 -15.02 14.51
C ILE A 588 -2.16 -14.99 15.04
N ALA A 589 -2.36 -14.20 16.07
CA ALA A 589 -3.66 -13.96 16.65
C ALA A 589 -3.87 -12.48 16.92
N GLY A 590 -5.12 -12.07 16.93
CA GLY A 590 -5.49 -10.71 17.32
C GLY A 590 -6.84 -10.32 16.74
N THR A 591 -7.61 -9.58 17.53
CA THR A 591 -8.87 -9.01 17.09
C THR A 591 -8.56 -7.80 16.21
N VAL A 592 -8.75 -7.93 14.89
CA VAL A 592 -8.49 -6.85 13.91
C VAL A 592 -9.71 -5.93 13.74
N LYS A 593 -10.60 -5.89 14.74
CA LYS A 593 -11.65 -4.87 14.89
C LYS A 593 -11.83 -4.59 16.38
N LEU A 594 -11.29 -3.47 16.86
CA LEU A 594 -11.54 -2.97 18.21
C LEU A 594 -12.70 -1.99 18.16
N GLU A 595 -13.78 -2.33 18.85
CA GLU A 595 -14.92 -1.45 19.10
C GLU A 595 -14.83 -1.03 20.56
N THR A 596 -14.41 0.23 20.81
CA THR A 596 -14.31 0.78 22.17
C THR A 596 -15.41 1.82 22.37
N SER A 597 -16.04 1.80 23.55
CA SER A 597 -17.08 2.77 23.93
C SER A 597 -16.50 4.09 24.45
N VAL A 598 -15.17 4.20 24.61
CA VAL A 598 -14.48 5.38 25.15
C VAL A 598 -13.79 6.12 24.02
N GLN A 599 -13.97 7.44 23.95
CA GLN A 599 -13.27 8.25 22.95
C GLN A 599 -11.75 8.03 23.06
N THR A 600 -11.14 7.62 21.95
CA THR A 600 -9.73 7.25 21.92
C THR A 600 -9.00 8.01 20.83
N ILE A 601 -7.88 8.64 21.19
CA ILE A 601 -6.97 9.32 20.27
C ILE A 601 -5.60 8.66 20.32
N ILE A 602 -5.04 8.33 19.16
CA ILE A 602 -3.71 7.74 19.05
C ILE A 602 -2.77 8.72 18.37
N LEU A 603 -1.60 8.91 18.97
CA LEU A 603 -0.56 9.82 18.52
C LEU A 603 0.55 9.00 17.85
N ASP A 604 0.46 8.76 16.55
CA ASP A 604 1.41 7.89 15.83
C ASP A 604 1.75 8.47 14.47
N GLY A 605 3.02 8.87 14.29
CA GLY A 605 3.49 9.47 13.03
C GLY A 605 3.55 8.50 11.85
N SER A 606 3.42 7.19 12.11
CA SER A 606 3.41 6.11 11.13
C SER A 606 2.04 5.43 10.98
N ALA A 607 0.97 6.10 11.42
CA ALA A 607 -0.39 5.53 11.45
C ALA A 607 -0.91 5.03 10.09
N LYS A 608 -0.46 5.58 8.96
CA LYS A 608 -0.79 5.09 7.60
C LYS A 608 -0.30 3.67 7.32
N LEU A 609 0.76 3.26 8.00
CA LEU A 609 1.48 2.00 7.74
C LEU A 609 1.11 0.90 8.72
N GLN A 610 0.28 1.22 9.72
CA GLN A 610 -0.21 0.21 10.64
C GLN A 610 -1.10 -0.81 9.92
N SER A 611 -1.13 -2.02 10.47
CA SER A 611 -1.93 -3.11 9.93
C SER A 611 -3.22 -3.34 10.72
N THR A 612 -3.38 -2.71 11.88
CA THR A 612 -4.55 -2.86 12.75
C THR A 612 -5.72 -1.99 12.27
N LYS A 613 -6.93 -2.57 12.12
CA LYS A 613 -8.15 -1.78 11.90
C LYS A 613 -8.76 -1.36 13.24
N TRP A 614 -8.98 -0.07 13.38
CA TRP A 614 -9.69 0.54 14.48
C TRP A 614 -11.09 0.95 14.01
N LYS A 615 -12.15 0.32 14.51
CA LYS A 615 -13.52 0.59 14.02
C LYS A 615 -13.95 1.99 14.45
N GLY A 616 -14.46 2.79 13.52
CA GLY A 616 -14.90 4.16 13.81
C GLY A 616 -13.77 5.20 13.88
N PHE A 617 -12.51 4.80 13.60
CA PHE A 617 -11.40 5.74 13.53
C PHE A 617 -11.20 6.27 12.11
N SER A 618 -10.71 7.51 12.04
CA SER A 618 -10.08 8.08 10.85
C SER A 618 -8.61 8.41 11.14
N ILE A 619 -7.75 8.30 10.13
CA ILE A 619 -6.41 8.88 10.19
C ILE A 619 -6.54 10.37 9.89
N ILE A 620 -6.04 11.22 10.78
CA ILE A 620 -5.99 12.67 10.60
C ILE A 620 -4.57 13.07 10.23
N GLU A 621 -4.42 13.72 9.08
CA GLU A 621 -3.17 14.31 8.63
C GLU A 621 -3.26 15.83 8.63
N CYS A 622 -2.14 16.51 8.84
CA CYS A 622 -2.09 17.96 8.71
C CYS A 622 -0.89 18.37 7.86
N ASP A 623 -1.16 18.85 6.64
CA ASP A 623 -0.11 19.28 5.70
C ASP A 623 0.71 20.46 6.25
N GLN A 624 0.13 21.30 7.13
CA GLN A 624 0.83 22.41 7.80
C GLN A 624 1.93 21.95 8.78
N LEU A 625 1.91 20.70 9.22
CA LEU A 625 2.92 20.12 10.11
C LEU A 625 4.05 19.40 9.37
N LYS A 626 3.93 19.22 8.04
CA LYS A 626 4.96 18.55 7.23
C LYS A 626 6.30 19.26 7.37
N THR A 627 7.31 18.49 7.77
CA THR A 627 8.67 18.97 7.99
C THR A 627 9.57 18.45 6.88
N ALA A 628 10.48 19.28 6.38
CA ALA A 628 11.46 18.90 5.37
C ALA A 628 12.82 18.62 6.03
N TYR A 629 13.59 17.72 5.41
CA TYR A 629 14.86 17.18 5.93
C TYR A 629 16.00 17.41 4.94
N PRO A 630 16.34 18.68 4.61
CA PRO A 630 17.24 19.01 3.51
C PRO A 630 18.69 18.54 3.71
N ASN A 631 19.14 18.36 4.96
CA ASN A 631 20.53 17.99 5.27
C ASN A 631 20.65 16.53 5.76
N THR A 632 19.63 15.71 5.49
CA THR A 632 19.62 14.28 5.81
C THR A 632 20.08 13.47 4.60
N HIS A 633 21.12 12.66 4.79
CA HIS A 633 21.72 11.79 3.77
C HIS A 633 21.52 10.32 4.14
N ILE A 634 20.74 9.60 3.33
CA ILE A 634 20.51 8.16 3.46
C ILE A 634 21.34 7.43 2.41
N HIS A 635 22.31 6.66 2.88
CA HIS A 635 23.25 5.87 2.10
C HIS A 635 22.77 4.41 2.04
N CYS A 636 22.17 4.05 0.92
CA CYS A 636 21.56 2.77 0.66
C CYS A 636 22.57 1.79 0.03
N ILE A 637 22.75 0.63 0.65
CA ILE A 637 23.45 -0.51 0.05
C ILE A 637 22.39 -1.44 -0.54
N LEU A 638 22.50 -1.76 -1.82
CA LEU A 638 21.52 -2.57 -2.55
C LEU A 638 21.68 -4.07 -2.29
N ASP A 639 21.11 -4.56 -1.18
CA ASP A 639 20.97 -6.00 -0.90
C ASP A 639 19.79 -6.25 0.06
N ASN A 640 19.36 -7.52 0.18
CA ASN A 640 18.24 -7.91 1.03
C ASN A 640 18.58 -7.66 2.51
N PRO A 641 17.76 -6.91 3.27
CA PRO A 641 18.01 -6.62 4.68
C PRO A 641 17.63 -7.80 5.58
N THR A 642 18.19 -8.97 5.28
CA THR A 642 17.97 -10.24 6.00
C THR A 642 19.18 -10.54 6.89
N LYS A 643 18.95 -11.29 7.97
CA LYS A 643 20.03 -11.83 8.82
C LYS A 643 21.10 -12.59 8.03
N ASN A 644 20.69 -13.40 7.06
CA ASN A 644 21.61 -14.19 6.23
C ASN A 644 22.54 -13.29 5.39
N LYS A 645 22.01 -12.20 4.84
CA LYS A 645 22.82 -11.24 4.07
C LYS A 645 23.72 -10.40 4.96
N LEU A 646 23.25 -9.98 6.14
CA LEU A 646 24.10 -9.32 7.12
C LEU A 646 25.23 -10.23 7.63
N SER A 647 25.00 -11.55 7.66
CA SER A 647 26.05 -12.53 7.99
C SER A 647 27.04 -12.76 6.84
N ASN A 648 26.76 -12.26 5.63
CA ASN A 648 27.67 -12.41 4.49
C ASN A 648 28.83 -11.41 4.62
N LYS A 649 30.07 -11.94 4.65
CA LYS A 649 31.29 -11.14 4.81
C LYS A 649 31.41 -10.01 3.79
N LYS A 650 31.09 -10.24 2.51
CA LYS A 650 31.22 -9.23 1.44
C LYS A 650 30.18 -8.12 1.59
N VAL A 651 28.94 -8.49 1.90
CA VAL A 651 27.84 -7.52 2.06
C VAL A 651 28.09 -6.65 3.29
N PHE A 652 28.45 -7.26 4.42
CA PHE A 652 28.70 -6.50 5.64
C PHE A 652 29.95 -5.64 5.56
N GLN A 653 30.97 -6.05 4.78
CA GLN A 653 32.14 -5.23 4.55
C GLN A 653 31.78 -3.88 3.92
N LYS A 654 30.79 -3.84 3.00
CA LYS A 654 30.28 -2.57 2.44
C LYS A 654 29.73 -1.62 3.50
N ILE A 655 29.11 -2.15 4.56
CA ILE A 655 28.62 -1.35 5.69
C ILE A 655 29.80 -0.75 6.46
N ILE A 656 30.84 -1.55 6.70
CA ILE A 656 32.06 -1.11 7.39
C ILE A 656 32.78 -0.04 6.55
N ASP A 657 32.97 -0.28 5.26
CA ASP A 657 33.68 0.63 4.36
C ASP A 657 32.94 1.96 4.24
N ALA A 658 31.61 1.92 4.07
CA ALA A 658 30.78 3.12 4.05
C ALA A 658 30.82 3.89 5.39
N THR A 659 30.87 3.17 6.52
CA THR A 659 31.00 3.80 7.83
C THR A 659 32.36 4.48 7.97
N ASP A 660 33.44 3.82 7.53
CA ASP A 660 34.79 4.35 7.59
C ASP A 660 34.99 5.61 6.73
N GLU A 661 34.36 5.62 5.54
CA GLU A 661 34.40 6.73 4.59
C GLU A 661 33.59 7.95 5.08
N LEU A 662 32.37 7.73 5.56
CA LEU A 662 31.43 8.81 5.87
C LEU A 662 31.59 9.38 7.28
N LEU A 663 32.13 8.60 8.23
CA LEU A 663 32.41 9.06 9.58
C LEU A 663 33.73 9.85 9.61
N THR A 664 33.68 11.08 9.08
CA THR A 664 34.84 11.94 8.83
C THR A 664 35.23 12.83 10.02
N GLN A 665 34.30 13.10 10.94
CA GLN A 665 34.51 13.95 12.10
C GLN A 665 34.78 13.12 13.36
N SER A 666 35.77 13.55 14.17
CA SER A 666 35.99 13.01 15.51
C SER A 666 34.84 13.39 16.45
N ASP A 667 34.51 12.54 17.41
CA ASP A 667 33.50 12.74 18.46
C ASP A 667 32.02 12.74 18.02
N MET A 668 31.72 12.24 16.81
CA MET A 668 30.34 12.06 16.38
C MET A 668 29.60 10.98 17.17
N ASN A 669 28.43 11.33 17.69
CA ASN A 669 27.50 10.37 18.28
C ASN A 669 26.87 9.53 17.17
N THR A 670 27.09 8.21 17.24
CA THR A 670 26.68 7.23 16.24
C THR A 670 25.68 6.25 16.85
N ILE A 671 24.48 6.16 16.27
CA ILE A 671 23.54 5.11 16.61
C ILE A 671 23.94 3.83 15.89
N LEU A 672 24.06 2.74 16.64
CA LEU A 672 24.23 1.40 16.08
C LEU A 672 22.99 0.56 16.33
N PHE A 673 22.24 0.28 15.26
CA PHE A 673 21.14 -0.67 15.32
C PHE A 673 21.64 -2.08 15.05
N ALA A 674 21.36 -3.01 15.96
CA ALA A 674 21.74 -4.41 15.86
C ALA A 674 20.58 -5.34 16.26
N ASN A 675 20.63 -6.61 15.86
CA ASN A 675 19.66 -7.60 16.33
C ASN A 675 19.80 -7.83 17.85
N LYS A 676 18.68 -8.01 18.57
CA LYS A 676 18.66 -8.13 20.04
C LYS A 676 19.42 -9.36 20.56
N ASN A 677 19.34 -10.49 19.86
CA ASN A 677 20.04 -11.71 20.22
C ASN A 677 21.08 -12.06 19.15
N LEU A 678 22.36 -11.88 19.48
CA LEU A 678 23.50 -12.20 18.63
C LEU A 678 24.21 -13.50 19.06
N SER A 679 23.84 -14.08 20.22
CA SER A 679 24.51 -15.25 20.79
C SER A 679 24.40 -16.49 19.90
N SER A 680 23.27 -16.65 19.20
CA SER A 680 23.03 -17.71 18.21
C SER A 680 23.63 -17.42 16.83
N GLU A 681 24.26 -16.27 16.62
CA GLU A 681 24.74 -15.80 15.31
C GLU A 681 26.20 -15.32 15.37
N PRO A 682 27.18 -16.22 15.61
CA PRO A 682 28.56 -15.85 15.92
C PRO A 682 29.29 -15.13 14.78
N ILE A 683 28.87 -15.35 13.53
CA ILE A 683 29.43 -14.65 12.36
C ILE A 683 28.97 -13.20 12.35
N LEU A 684 27.68 -12.95 12.55
CA LEU A 684 27.12 -11.60 12.61
C LEU A 684 27.63 -10.84 13.83
N ALA A 685 27.72 -11.50 15.00
CA ALA A 685 28.29 -10.90 16.20
C ALA A 685 29.71 -10.36 15.95
N ARG A 686 30.59 -11.17 15.35
CA ARG A 686 31.94 -10.75 14.97
C ARG A 686 31.96 -9.62 13.94
N ALA A 687 31.03 -9.62 12.99
CA ALA A 687 30.89 -8.54 12.02
C ALA A 687 30.49 -7.21 12.69
N ILE A 688 29.51 -7.25 13.60
CA ILE A 688 29.08 -6.11 14.41
C ILE A 688 30.22 -5.58 15.28
N ASP A 689 31.02 -6.46 15.89
CA ASP A 689 32.15 -6.02 16.71
C ASP A 689 33.25 -5.35 15.89
N ARG A 690 33.52 -5.82 14.66
CA ARG A 690 34.41 -5.11 13.73
C ARG A 690 33.88 -3.71 13.39
N LEU A 691 32.57 -3.57 13.14
CA LEU A 691 31.95 -2.28 12.90
C LEU A 691 32.07 -1.34 14.11
N LYS A 692 31.89 -1.85 15.34
CA LYS A 692 32.13 -1.06 16.57
C LYS A 692 33.58 -0.58 16.64
N GLN A 693 34.54 -1.46 16.34
CA GLN A 693 35.96 -1.08 16.31
C GLN A 693 36.24 0.01 15.28
N THR A 694 35.63 -0.05 14.09
CA THR A 694 35.73 1.02 13.08
C THR A 694 35.22 2.36 13.62
N ILE A 695 34.03 2.39 14.24
CA ILE A 695 33.47 3.62 14.82
C ILE A 695 34.38 4.17 15.94
N ILE A 696 34.85 3.30 16.84
CA ILE A 696 35.75 3.69 17.94
C ILE A 696 37.08 4.22 17.41
N SER A 697 37.63 3.61 16.35
CA SER A 697 38.90 4.04 15.75
C SER A 697 38.86 5.45 15.15
N LYS A 698 37.65 5.97 14.87
CA LYS A 698 37.40 7.35 14.42
C LYS A 698 37.02 8.29 15.57
N ASN A 699 37.21 7.88 16.83
CA ASN A 699 36.74 8.56 18.03
C ASN A 699 35.22 8.79 18.05
N GLY A 700 34.42 7.92 17.41
CA GLY A 700 32.97 7.99 17.45
C GLY A 700 32.40 7.41 18.75
N ASN A 701 31.39 8.07 19.32
CA ASN A 701 30.65 7.56 20.47
C ASN A 701 29.52 6.63 20.00
N ILE A 702 29.41 5.42 20.55
CA ILE A 702 28.39 4.45 20.13
C ILE A 702 27.18 4.50 21.06
N ILE A 703 26.00 4.70 20.49
CA ILE A 703 24.69 4.59 21.14
C ILE A 703 24.04 3.29 20.64
N PRO A 704 24.10 2.18 21.40
CA PRO A 704 23.51 0.92 20.97
C PRO A 704 21.98 0.96 21.08
N LEU A 705 21.28 0.69 19.98
CA LEU A 705 19.82 0.58 19.94
C LEU A 705 19.38 -0.73 19.28
N PRO A 706 19.22 -1.82 20.04
CA PRO A 706 18.77 -3.10 19.49
C PRO A 706 17.40 -3.02 18.79
N ARG A 707 17.15 -3.91 17.82
CA ARG A 707 15.85 -4.04 17.16
C ARG A 707 14.75 -4.24 18.22
N GLY A 708 13.66 -3.49 18.09
CA GLY A 708 12.55 -3.45 19.05
C GLY A 708 12.74 -2.47 20.22
N GLN A 709 13.97 -2.24 20.70
CA GLN A 709 14.22 -1.28 21.79
C GLN A 709 14.32 0.18 21.31
N HIS A 710 14.54 0.38 20.00
CA HIS A 710 14.57 1.70 19.40
C HIS A 710 13.19 2.35 19.29
N VAL A 711 12.10 1.57 19.31
CA VAL A 711 10.74 2.13 19.31
C VAL A 711 10.53 2.91 20.61
N GLY A 712 9.97 4.12 20.48
CA GLY A 712 9.80 5.06 21.58
C GLY A 712 11.10 5.46 22.31
N SER A 713 12.30 5.27 21.73
CA SER A 713 13.57 5.65 22.38
C SER A 713 13.96 7.10 22.06
N ASN A 714 14.47 7.82 23.05
CA ASN A 714 15.03 9.17 22.90
C ASN A 714 16.56 9.20 23.07
N ALA A 715 17.20 8.04 23.26
CA ALA A 715 18.64 7.98 23.55
C ALA A 715 19.51 8.50 22.39
N GLY A 716 19.04 8.38 21.14
CA GLY A 716 19.77 8.79 19.95
C GLY A 716 19.62 10.25 19.53
N ARG A 717 18.89 11.08 20.29
CA ARG A 717 18.50 12.45 19.86
C ARG A 717 19.66 13.40 19.54
N THR A 718 20.87 13.10 19.98
CA THR A 718 22.08 13.91 19.68
C THR A 718 22.95 13.29 18.59
N ALA A 719 22.54 12.16 18.02
CA ALA A 719 23.36 11.43 17.06
C ALA A 719 23.25 12.04 15.66
N GLN A 720 24.41 12.40 15.11
CA GLN A 720 24.56 12.89 13.73
C GLN A 720 24.81 11.74 12.74
N PHE A 721 25.06 10.53 13.24
CA PHE A 721 25.35 9.37 12.42
C PHE A 721 24.52 8.15 12.86
N SER A 722 24.14 7.31 11.92
CA SER A 722 23.36 6.10 12.19
C SER A 722 23.73 4.98 11.25
N VAL A 723 23.96 3.79 11.81
CA VAL A 723 24.23 2.57 11.07
C VAL A 723 23.18 1.53 11.39
N ILE A 724 22.39 1.18 10.37
CA ILE A 724 21.32 0.18 10.47
C ILE A 724 21.87 -1.19 10.11
N ALA A 725 22.52 -1.84 11.09
CA ALA A 725 23.11 -3.17 10.98
C ALA A 725 22.21 -4.27 11.60
N MET A 726 20.89 -4.15 11.40
CA MET A 726 19.89 -5.12 11.86
C MET A 726 19.06 -5.65 10.69
N SER A 727 18.50 -6.85 10.84
CA SER A 727 17.58 -7.37 9.84
C SER A 727 16.31 -6.53 9.87
N LEU A 728 15.90 -5.96 8.74
CA LEU A 728 14.59 -5.33 8.59
C LEU A 728 13.55 -6.35 8.09
N PHE A 729 14.02 -7.36 7.35
CA PHE A 729 13.20 -8.47 6.91
C PHE A 729 12.79 -9.37 8.09
N ARG A 730 11.50 -9.74 8.16
CA ARG A 730 10.94 -10.75 9.08
C ARG A 730 11.02 -12.16 8.45
N THR A 731 10.02 -13.01 8.60
CA THR A 731 9.90 -14.28 7.87
C THR A 731 8.85 -14.14 6.77
N VAL A 732 8.91 -15.02 5.76
CA VAL A 732 7.85 -15.07 4.72
C VAL A 732 6.51 -15.43 5.34
N SER A 733 6.52 -16.40 6.26
CA SER A 733 5.40 -16.79 7.09
C SER A 733 4.79 -15.58 7.82
N ALA A 734 5.61 -14.73 8.46
CA ALA A 734 5.11 -13.55 9.17
C ALA A 734 4.36 -12.58 8.25
N TYR A 735 4.84 -12.34 7.02
CA TYR A 735 4.12 -11.47 6.07
C TYR A 735 2.83 -12.12 5.56
N ALA A 736 2.82 -13.42 5.31
CA ALA A 736 1.61 -14.15 4.91
C ALA A 736 0.57 -14.15 6.04
N LEU A 737 0.97 -14.50 7.27
CA LEU A 737 0.13 -14.47 8.47
C LEU A 737 -0.43 -13.07 8.72
N GLN A 738 0.42 -12.04 8.64
CA GLN A 738 -0.02 -10.66 8.85
C GLN A 738 -0.98 -10.20 7.74
N THR A 739 -0.79 -10.64 6.51
CA THR A 739 -1.74 -10.38 5.41
C THR A 739 -3.09 -11.06 5.69
N ALA A 740 -3.06 -12.33 6.10
CA ALA A 740 -4.23 -13.15 6.39
C ALA A 740 -5.07 -12.55 7.52
N ILE A 741 -4.45 -12.21 8.67
CA ILE A 741 -5.18 -11.63 9.81
C ILE A 741 -5.75 -10.23 9.49
N CYS A 742 -5.05 -9.42 8.68
CA CYS A 742 -5.49 -8.06 8.36
C CYS A 742 -6.62 -8.01 7.34
N ARG A 743 -6.66 -8.99 6.44
CA ARG A 743 -7.74 -9.17 5.46
C ARG A 743 -8.82 -10.13 5.91
N ASP A 744 -8.59 -10.85 7.01
CA ASP A 744 -9.47 -11.90 7.52
C ASP A 744 -9.70 -13.01 6.45
N GLU A 745 -8.63 -13.35 5.73
CA GLU A 745 -8.63 -14.23 4.54
C GLU A 745 -7.55 -15.31 4.65
N GLU A 746 -7.84 -16.54 4.25
CA GLU A 746 -6.82 -17.59 4.10
C GLU A 746 -5.98 -17.38 2.84
N ILE A 747 -4.72 -17.82 2.84
CA ILE A 747 -3.81 -17.61 1.71
C ILE A 747 -3.24 -18.96 1.27
N ASP A 748 -3.58 -19.37 0.05
CA ASP A 748 -3.10 -20.62 -0.52
C ASP A 748 -1.59 -20.60 -0.78
N ALA A 749 -0.96 -21.76 -0.62
CA ALA A 749 0.48 -21.97 -0.78
C ALA A 749 1.03 -21.43 -2.12
N GLY A 750 0.30 -21.57 -3.23
CA GLY A 750 0.74 -21.11 -4.56
C GLY A 750 0.88 -19.59 -4.72
N ARG A 751 0.31 -18.82 -3.78
CA ARG A 751 0.49 -17.36 -3.68
C ARG A 751 1.75 -16.99 -2.88
N ILE A 752 2.15 -17.83 -1.94
CA ILE A 752 3.28 -17.58 -1.01
C ILE A 752 4.58 -18.17 -1.57
N TRP A 753 4.50 -19.38 -2.11
CA TRP A 753 5.63 -20.23 -2.47
C TRP A 753 5.68 -20.51 -3.97
N GLY A 754 6.89 -20.68 -4.47
CA GLY A 754 7.20 -21.33 -5.74
C GLY A 754 7.97 -22.63 -5.50
N GLU A 755 8.01 -23.49 -6.49
CA GLU A 755 8.76 -24.75 -6.43
C GLU A 755 10.09 -24.63 -7.19
N THR A 756 11.17 -25.13 -6.59
CA THR A 756 12.43 -25.38 -7.29
C THR A 756 12.95 -26.77 -6.95
N VAL A 757 13.82 -27.31 -7.78
CA VAL A 757 14.48 -28.60 -7.53
C VAL A 757 15.92 -28.32 -7.11
N PHE A 758 16.26 -28.68 -5.87
CA PHE A 758 17.63 -28.61 -5.37
C PHE A 758 18.11 -30.02 -5.05
N ASN A 759 19.20 -30.46 -5.69
CA ASN A 759 19.74 -31.83 -5.55
C ASN A 759 18.68 -32.94 -5.71
N GLY A 760 17.78 -32.79 -6.68
CA GLY A 760 16.72 -33.78 -6.95
C GLY A 760 15.53 -33.77 -5.98
N LYS A 761 15.54 -32.91 -4.96
CA LYS A 761 14.40 -32.71 -4.03
C LYS A 761 13.66 -31.42 -4.37
N LYS A 762 12.32 -31.48 -4.35
CA LYS A 762 11.47 -30.29 -4.42
C LYS A 762 11.67 -29.47 -3.15
N VAL A 763 11.95 -28.18 -3.31
CA VAL A 763 12.11 -27.21 -2.22
C VAL A 763 11.19 -26.04 -2.49
N LEU A 764 10.42 -25.65 -1.47
CA LEU A 764 9.59 -24.45 -1.51
C LEU A 764 10.46 -23.21 -1.30
N ILE A 765 10.49 -22.36 -2.32
CA ILE A 765 11.13 -21.05 -2.27
C ILE A 765 10.06 -19.97 -2.19
N PRO A 766 10.32 -18.84 -1.51
CA PRO A 766 9.39 -17.73 -1.52
C PRO A 766 9.16 -17.25 -2.95
N LYS A 767 7.90 -16.95 -3.29
CA LYS A 767 7.54 -16.48 -4.63
C LYS A 767 7.86 -14.99 -4.75
N PHE A 768 9.10 -14.70 -5.14
CA PHE A 768 9.57 -13.34 -5.37
C PHE A 768 9.57 -12.97 -6.86
N CYS A 769 9.36 -11.68 -7.12
CA CYS A 769 9.69 -11.02 -8.38
C CYS A 769 11.21 -10.88 -8.53
N ARG A 770 11.67 -10.54 -9.74
CA ARG A 770 13.12 -10.39 -10.05
C ARG A 770 13.82 -9.29 -9.24
N ASP A 771 13.07 -8.37 -8.67
CA ASP A 771 13.52 -7.24 -7.84
C ASP A 771 13.58 -7.56 -6.33
N GLY A 772 13.21 -8.78 -5.92
CA GLY A 772 13.23 -9.21 -4.52
C GLY A 772 11.95 -8.89 -3.73
N SER A 773 10.92 -8.39 -4.38
CA SER A 773 9.59 -8.20 -3.80
C SER A 773 8.68 -9.41 -3.94
N PHE A 774 7.57 -9.49 -3.19
CA PHE A 774 6.64 -10.62 -3.31
C PHE A 774 5.80 -10.53 -4.58
N ALA A 775 5.62 -11.67 -5.26
CA ALA A 775 4.76 -11.76 -6.45
C ALA A 775 3.29 -11.53 -6.10
N ASP A 776 2.85 -12.01 -4.94
CA ASP A 776 1.53 -11.68 -4.42
C ASP A 776 1.51 -10.23 -3.91
N LYS A 777 0.65 -9.40 -4.53
CA LYS A 777 0.53 -7.97 -4.24
C LYS A 777 0.18 -7.68 -2.78
N MET A 778 -0.65 -8.55 -2.20
CA MET A 778 -1.19 -8.38 -0.86
C MET A 778 -0.11 -8.61 0.19
N ILE A 779 0.66 -9.69 0.03
CA ILE A 779 1.84 -9.97 0.86
C ILE A 779 2.90 -8.89 0.66
N ASN A 780 3.10 -8.44 -0.58
CA ASN A 780 4.07 -7.40 -0.90
C ASN A 780 3.75 -6.06 -0.22
N GLN A 781 2.49 -5.63 -0.21
CA GLN A 781 2.06 -4.43 0.51
C GLN A 781 2.42 -4.51 2.00
N GLN A 782 2.16 -5.66 2.63
CA GLN A 782 2.46 -5.84 4.06
C GLN A 782 3.98 -5.87 4.33
N TYR A 783 4.74 -6.46 3.41
CA TYR A 783 6.19 -6.39 3.43
C TYR A 783 6.72 -4.96 3.33
N LEU A 784 6.26 -4.18 2.34
CA LEU A 784 6.65 -2.79 2.14
C LEU A 784 6.31 -1.91 3.35
N LYS A 785 5.08 -2.00 3.89
CA LYS A 785 4.66 -1.27 5.09
C LYS A 785 5.55 -1.56 6.30
N THR A 786 5.88 -2.84 6.51
CA THR A 786 6.71 -3.25 7.64
C THR A 786 8.16 -2.76 7.48
N LEU A 787 8.69 -2.88 6.27
CA LEU A 787 10.06 -2.46 5.94
C LEU A 787 10.23 -0.95 6.05
N GLU A 788 9.28 -0.18 5.50
CA GLU A 788 9.21 1.27 5.62
C GLU A 788 9.17 1.66 7.10
N ARG A 789 8.18 1.15 7.84
CA ARG A 789 7.96 1.57 9.22
C ARG A 789 9.19 1.34 10.09
N ASP A 790 9.82 0.16 10.01
CA ASP A 790 11.02 -0.14 10.80
C ASP A 790 12.21 0.75 10.39
N LEU A 791 12.36 1.06 9.09
CA LEU A 791 13.42 1.91 8.58
C LEU A 791 13.20 3.39 8.94
N TYR A 792 12.00 3.91 8.73
CA TYR A 792 11.59 5.26 9.13
C TYR A 792 11.79 5.46 10.63
N GLN A 793 11.31 4.52 11.46
CA GLN A 793 11.46 4.61 12.91
C GLN A 793 12.93 4.61 13.33
N ALA A 794 13.82 3.88 12.63
CA ALA A 794 15.26 3.91 12.89
C ALA A 794 15.90 5.25 12.47
N ILE A 795 15.59 5.76 11.27
CA ILE A 795 16.07 7.06 10.77
C ILE A 795 15.67 8.20 11.72
N MET A 796 14.43 8.19 12.20
CA MET A 796 13.89 9.22 13.09
C MET A 796 14.40 9.16 14.53
N ARG A 797 15.43 8.37 14.85
CA ARG A 797 16.08 8.37 16.18
C ARG A 797 17.29 9.27 16.29
N GLY A 798 17.82 9.79 15.19
CA GLY A 798 18.92 10.75 15.21
C GLY A 798 18.52 12.17 15.59
N CYS A 799 19.47 13.10 15.41
CA CYS A 799 19.31 14.53 15.67
C CYS A 799 18.17 15.20 14.89
N ILE A 800 17.84 14.67 13.71
CA ILE A 800 16.79 15.19 12.83
C ILE A 800 15.39 15.13 13.43
N ARG A 801 15.23 14.34 14.50
CA ARG A 801 14.00 14.33 15.27
C ARG A 801 13.76 15.71 15.90
N GLU A 802 14.75 16.32 16.52
CA GLU A 802 14.61 17.63 17.17
C GLU A 802 14.93 18.78 16.20
N HIS A 803 15.90 18.56 15.30
CA HIS A 803 16.44 19.57 14.39
C HIS A 803 16.44 19.04 12.95
N SER A 804 15.33 19.23 12.23
CA SER A 804 15.15 18.66 10.87
C SER A 804 16.16 19.18 9.84
N ASP A 805 16.82 20.29 10.11
CA ASP A 805 17.88 20.91 9.32
C ASP A 805 19.30 20.49 9.76
N ALA A 806 19.45 19.66 10.79
CA ALA A 806 20.75 19.15 11.20
C ALA A 806 21.36 18.23 10.13
N GLU A 807 22.69 18.28 10.01
CA GLU A 807 23.45 17.33 9.21
C GLU A 807 23.34 15.93 9.83
N TYR A 808 22.86 14.97 9.04
CA TYR A 808 22.58 13.62 9.52
C TYR A 808 22.82 12.57 8.44
N HIS A 809 23.61 11.56 8.78
CA HIS A 809 23.98 10.48 7.87
C HIS A 809 23.42 9.15 8.38
N VAL A 810 22.79 8.40 7.48
CA VAL A 810 22.25 7.07 7.76
C VAL A 810 22.80 6.08 6.76
N ILE A 811 23.34 4.95 7.23
CA ILE A 811 23.69 3.81 6.38
C ILE A 811 22.65 2.71 6.57
N ALA A 812 22.05 2.25 5.47
CA ALA A 812 21.02 1.23 5.49
C ALA A 812 21.19 0.21 4.36
N LEU A 813 20.94 -1.06 4.66
CA LEU A 813 20.80 -2.11 3.66
C LEU A 813 19.36 -2.08 3.14
N VAL A 814 19.17 -1.79 1.85
CA VAL A 814 17.84 -1.67 1.21
C VAL A 814 17.87 -2.39 -0.13
N ASN A 815 17.05 -3.43 -0.29
CA ASN A 815 16.97 -4.19 -1.54
C ASN A 815 15.99 -3.62 -2.56
N ILE A 816 15.01 -2.84 -2.09
CA ILE A 816 13.81 -2.52 -2.83
C ILE A 816 13.76 -1.02 -3.07
N PRO A 817 14.01 -0.56 -4.29
CA PRO A 817 13.92 0.84 -4.66
C PRO A 817 12.54 1.48 -4.42
N GLN A 818 11.45 0.70 -4.38
CA GLN A 818 10.11 1.17 -4.03
C GLN A 818 10.10 1.80 -2.63
N LEU A 819 10.90 1.25 -1.71
CA LEU A 819 11.09 1.80 -0.38
C LEU A 819 11.65 3.22 -0.44
N VAL A 820 12.56 3.52 -1.37
CA VAL A 820 13.14 4.85 -1.55
C VAL A 820 12.07 5.88 -1.93
N ASN A 821 11.08 5.46 -2.70
CA ASN A 821 9.98 6.33 -3.08
C ASN A 821 9.03 6.60 -1.92
N LEU A 822 8.81 5.63 -1.01
CA LEU A 822 8.06 5.83 0.24
C LEU A 822 8.82 6.74 1.19
N LEU A 823 10.11 6.46 1.43
CA LEU A 823 10.96 7.28 2.30
C LEU A 823 11.01 8.74 1.84
N LYS A 824 11.01 9.03 0.53
CA LYS A 824 10.98 10.41 0.02
C LYS A 824 9.69 11.15 0.33
N LEU A 825 8.58 10.44 0.54
CA LEU A 825 7.30 11.03 0.94
C LEU A 825 7.31 11.33 2.44
N ASP A 826 7.81 10.40 3.25
CA ASP A 826 7.86 10.53 4.71
C ASP A 826 9.02 11.42 5.21
N LEU A 827 10.06 11.58 4.39
CA LEU A 827 11.21 12.46 4.61
C LEU A 827 11.39 13.45 3.43
N PRO A 828 10.51 14.44 3.27
CA PRO A 828 10.59 15.39 2.17
C PRO A 828 11.95 16.11 2.12
N LYS A 829 12.52 16.22 0.91
CA LYS A 829 13.83 16.85 0.62
C LYS A 829 15.07 16.12 1.17
N CYS A 830 14.95 14.92 1.74
CA CYS A 830 16.14 14.14 2.09
C CYS A 830 16.92 13.71 0.84
N HIS A 831 18.23 13.55 1.00
CA HIS A 831 19.11 13.01 -0.02
C HIS A 831 19.25 11.50 0.15
N ILE A 832 18.96 10.74 -0.91
CA ILE A 832 19.13 9.27 -0.92
C ILE A 832 20.17 8.91 -1.97
N HIS A 833 21.23 8.24 -1.52
CA HIS A 833 22.39 7.85 -2.30
C HIS A 833 22.51 6.33 -2.30
N PHE A 834 22.61 5.71 -3.48
CA PHE A 834 22.94 4.30 -3.60
C PHE A 834 24.45 4.13 -3.68
N LEU A 835 25.03 3.51 -2.66
CA LEU A 835 26.47 3.27 -2.60
C LEU A 835 26.89 2.31 -3.71
N GLU A 836 27.99 2.64 -4.38
CA GLU A 836 28.55 1.90 -5.52
C GLU A 836 27.57 1.71 -6.71
N ASN A 837 26.47 2.48 -6.78
CA ASN A 837 25.49 2.39 -7.86
C ASN A 837 25.15 3.76 -8.47
N GLU A 838 26.07 4.27 -9.27
CA GLU A 838 25.93 5.56 -9.94
C GLU A 838 24.80 5.58 -10.99
N VAL A 839 24.46 4.42 -11.55
CA VAL A 839 23.33 4.29 -12.50
C VAL A 839 22.02 4.69 -11.83
N LEU A 840 21.73 4.17 -10.64
CA LEU A 840 20.51 4.53 -9.92
C LEU A 840 20.55 5.96 -9.38
N ASN A 841 21.69 6.43 -8.89
CA ASN A 841 21.85 7.83 -8.45
C ASN A 841 21.48 8.81 -9.57
N LEU A 842 22.02 8.60 -10.78
CA LEU A 842 21.73 9.46 -11.92
C LEU A 842 20.29 9.26 -12.45
N TYR A 843 19.76 8.03 -12.41
CA TYR A 843 18.37 7.77 -12.79
C TYR A 843 17.38 8.57 -11.92
N PHE A 844 17.53 8.53 -10.60
CA PHE A 844 16.69 9.30 -9.68
C PHE A 844 16.90 10.81 -9.75
N GLN A 845 17.97 11.28 -10.39
CA GLN A 845 18.21 12.70 -10.73
C GLN A 845 17.62 13.10 -12.11
N GLY A 846 16.95 12.19 -12.82
CA GLY A 846 16.27 12.43 -14.09
C GLY A 846 17.15 12.30 -15.34
N TYR A 847 18.37 11.75 -15.24
CA TYR A 847 19.21 11.49 -16.41
C TYR A 847 18.65 10.32 -17.25
N SER A 848 18.82 10.40 -18.57
CA SER A 848 18.42 9.32 -19.49
C SER A 848 19.39 8.14 -19.45
N GLU A 849 18.95 6.97 -19.91
CA GLU A 849 19.82 5.80 -20.10
C GLU A 849 21.09 6.13 -20.89
N ALA A 850 21.00 7.01 -21.89
CA ALA A 850 22.13 7.39 -22.73
C ALA A 850 23.10 8.33 -22.00
N GLU A 851 22.59 9.34 -21.29
CA GLU A 851 23.41 10.25 -20.47
C GLU A 851 24.11 9.49 -19.33
N ILE A 852 23.41 8.53 -18.70
CA ILE A 852 23.97 7.67 -17.67
C ILE A 852 25.08 6.80 -18.25
N ALA A 853 24.85 6.13 -19.38
CA ALA A 853 25.86 5.32 -20.05
C ALA A 853 27.11 6.15 -20.38
N GLN A 854 26.93 7.38 -20.87
CA GLN A 854 28.03 8.30 -21.16
C GLN A 854 28.79 8.71 -19.89
N LYS A 855 28.10 9.08 -18.81
CA LYS A 855 28.70 9.55 -17.56
C LYS A 855 29.42 8.44 -16.79
N THR A 856 28.91 7.23 -16.84
CA THR A 856 29.42 6.09 -16.07
C THR A 856 30.38 5.21 -16.87
N GLY A 857 30.42 5.35 -18.20
CA GLY A 857 31.14 4.42 -19.09
C GLY A 857 30.50 3.03 -19.20
N ILE A 858 29.34 2.80 -18.56
CA ILE A 858 28.63 1.51 -18.57
C ILE A 858 27.83 1.39 -19.87
N ALA A 859 27.84 0.19 -20.48
CA ALA A 859 27.05 -0.07 -21.67
C ALA A 859 25.56 0.21 -21.44
N LYS A 860 24.91 0.89 -22.40
CA LYS A 860 23.49 1.31 -22.31
C LYS A 860 22.53 0.16 -21.99
N ARG A 861 22.80 -1.05 -22.50
CA ARG A 861 22.01 -2.25 -22.17
C ARG A 861 22.08 -2.58 -20.68
N THR A 862 23.26 -2.55 -20.10
CA THR A 862 23.48 -2.79 -18.67
C THR A 862 22.86 -1.69 -17.82
N VAL A 863 22.95 -0.42 -18.24
CA VAL A 863 22.24 0.70 -17.60
C VAL A 863 20.74 0.45 -17.60
N ARG A 864 20.17 0.08 -18.75
CA ARG A 864 18.76 -0.29 -18.86
C ARG A 864 18.43 -1.44 -17.92
N ASP A 865 19.17 -2.55 -17.94
CA ASP A 865 18.89 -3.71 -17.08
C ASP A 865 18.91 -3.35 -15.59
N GLN A 866 19.80 -2.44 -15.16
CA GLN A 866 19.81 -1.93 -13.78
C GLN A 866 18.60 -1.04 -13.47
N ILE A 867 18.17 -0.18 -14.41
CA ILE A 867 16.98 0.66 -14.25
C ILE A 867 15.69 -0.17 -14.33
N LEU A 868 15.60 -1.19 -15.18
CA LEU A 868 14.41 -2.04 -15.31
C LEU A 868 14.13 -2.82 -14.03
N LYS A 869 15.18 -3.28 -13.32
CA LYS A 869 15.05 -3.85 -11.96
C LYS A 869 14.36 -2.90 -10.96
N VAL A 870 14.31 -1.60 -11.26
CA VAL A 870 13.75 -0.55 -10.42
C VAL A 870 12.42 0.00 -10.97
N SER A 871 12.24 0.01 -12.30
CA SER A 871 11.18 0.76 -13.00
C SER A 871 10.08 -0.11 -13.62
N GLU A 872 10.32 -1.37 -13.98
CA GLU A 872 9.31 -2.28 -14.57
C GLU A 872 8.42 -2.95 -13.51
N TYR A 873 8.24 -2.29 -12.37
CA TYR A 873 7.44 -2.77 -11.23
C TYR A 873 5.93 -2.78 -11.44
N CYS A 874 5.54 -2.65 -12.69
CA CYS A 874 4.21 -2.83 -13.17
C CYS A 874 4.40 -3.71 -14.41
N ARG A 875 4.69 -4.98 -14.23
CA ARG A 875 4.38 -6.01 -15.21
C ARG A 875 3.68 -7.06 -14.40
N LEU A 876 2.38 -6.81 -14.28
CA LEU A 876 1.43 -7.66 -13.62
C LEU A 876 1.03 -8.70 -14.66
N ASP A 877 1.72 -9.82 -14.69
CA ASP A 877 1.13 -11.01 -15.31
C ASP A 877 -0.08 -11.46 -14.47
#